data_AF-A0A1L0DY98-F1
#
_entry.id   AF-A0A1L0DY98-F1
#
_cell.length_a   1.000
_cell.length_b   1.000
_cell.length_c   1.000
_cell.angle_alpha   90.00
_cell.angle_beta   90.00
_cell.angle_gamma   90.00
#
_symmetry.space_group_name_H-M   'P 1'
#
loop_
_entity.id
_entity.type
_entity.pdbx_description
1 polymer ?
#
loop_
_entity_poly.entity_id
_entity_poly.type
_entity_poly.pdbx_seq_one_letter_code
_entity_poly.pdbx_strand_id
1 'polypeptide(L)'
;MSSRIVLAILAALAASFLVLSSSLSVPLFLLAASPRTSTVKYTSVPLSTEQKEHLKRLGLTPKNPVNITDPLTGATRTIHGRFVHITDMHPDSHYKPGSLHDEMCHSGKGESGKYGDAILGCDSPMELVEETIDWVADNLKDKVDFIVWTGDNMRHDNDRKHPRTELSIFEMNEIMANMMHDKFGTLPIPSLGNNDVFPHNLFAPGPTLQTREFFKVWQKFIPQLQLHIFNSGAYFFQEVIPNQLAVLSINTLYLFQSNPLVDSCDRKKDPGYKLFLWLGNVLKEMRKRKMKVWLTGHVPPNAKNYDISCLRKYIAWTHEFRDVIVGGLYGHMNIDHFIPLDSVQAYKSLQKKFKNEKFDFSTFDDDISAEEVDDIPDLELEDLYKIFNSPIYNDDADSELGFNFDFSNNVRIEGGIPSGKVEYLESLREAYYANVKGIKKSGKNSERYSIVHVTASVVPTFNPGVRVWEYNITELCDIETLQVESWDDFFTRIDGILDADDDSEDEGFSIFKKKKKDKTFPPKMPADAKLGPGYVPQLFTPERYVQYYLDLDAVNKGDKKFEYEIEYCTDDPFLEMKDSTVGEWLKMARELGDPIKRLKKNKAKKGKDEKREVEETKKSKDLDDDFLEQLWELFLQYTFVSSGYEHRGYG
;
A
#
# COMPACT_ATOMS: atom_id res chain seq x y z
N MET A 1 -59.76 -30.52 40.06
CA MET A 1 -60.74 -29.52 40.55
C MET A 1 -60.01 -28.18 40.52
N SER A 2 -60.40 -27.14 39.80
CA SER A 2 -61.70 -26.74 39.29
C SER A 2 -61.43 -25.79 38.14
N SER A 3 -62.12 -26.01 37.01
CA SER A 3 -62.12 -25.17 35.79
C SER A 3 -62.71 -23.77 36.01
N ARG A 4 -62.70 -23.26 37.25
CA ARG A 4 -63.17 -21.92 37.65
C ARG A 4 -62.04 -20.94 37.94
N ILE A 5 -60.78 -21.37 37.96
CA ILE A 5 -59.62 -20.48 38.17
C ILE A 5 -59.06 -19.98 36.82
N VAL A 6 -59.22 -20.74 35.73
CA VAL A 6 -58.73 -20.35 34.40
C VAL A 6 -59.60 -19.27 33.74
N LEU A 7 -60.91 -19.22 34.05
CA LEU A 7 -61.82 -18.21 33.48
C LEU A 7 -61.71 -16.82 34.15
N ALA A 8 -61.18 -16.73 35.37
CA ALA A 8 -61.06 -15.46 36.09
C ALA A 8 -59.80 -14.67 35.70
N ILE A 9 -58.75 -15.35 35.20
CA ILE A 9 -57.47 -14.71 34.83
C ILE A 9 -57.50 -14.17 33.39
N LEU A 10 -58.33 -14.75 32.51
CA LEU A 10 -58.50 -14.25 31.13
C LEU A 10 -59.39 -13.00 31.02
N ALA A 11 -60.23 -12.72 32.01
CA ALA A 11 -61.09 -11.52 32.01
C ALA A 11 -60.37 -10.26 32.54
N ALA A 12 -59.27 -10.40 33.29
CA ALA A 12 -58.50 -9.29 33.85
C ALA A 12 -57.43 -8.73 32.88
N LEU A 13 -57.10 -9.46 31.81
CA LEU A 13 -56.14 -9.03 30.77
C LEU A 13 -56.80 -8.35 29.56
N ALA A 14 -58.13 -8.41 29.42
CA ALA A 14 -58.86 -7.78 28.33
C ALA A 14 -59.48 -6.40 28.71
N ALA A 15 -59.49 -6.03 29.99
CA ALA A 15 -60.09 -4.78 30.47
C ALA A 15 -59.06 -3.64 30.71
N SER A 16 -57.77 -3.91 30.55
CA SER A 16 -56.68 -2.94 30.67
C SER A 16 -56.20 -2.38 29.31
N PHE A 17 -56.87 -2.74 28.20
CA PHE A 17 -56.52 -2.31 26.84
C PHE A 17 -57.51 -1.33 26.19
N LEU A 18 -58.48 -0.78 26.93
CA LEU A 18 -59.58 0.00 26.33
C LEU A 18 -60.02 1.26 27.09
N VAL A 19 -59.17 1.80 27.99
CA VAL A 19 -59.41 3.11 28.61
C VAL A 19 -58.11 3.92 28.64
N LEU A 20 -57.70 4.41 27.47
CA LEU A 20 -56.83 5.59 27.32
C LEU A 20 -56.84 6.03 25.84
N SER A 21 -58.06 6.28 25.35
CA SER A 21 -58.31 6.91 24.05
C SER A 21 -59.21 8.14 24.25
N SER A 22 -58.65 9.22 24.80
CA SER A 22 -59.08 10.59 24.51
C SER A 22 -58.28 11.61 25.32
N SER A 23 -57.91 12.69 24.63
CA SER A 23 -57.47 13.99 25.16
C SER A 23 -56.15 14.05 25.95
N LEU A 24 -55.06 14.27 25.22
CA LEU A 24 -54.11 15.36 25.51
C LEU A 24 -53.35 15.67 24.22
N SER A 25 -53.87 16.65 23.50
CA SER A 25 -53.22 17.34 22.40
C SER A 25 -51.97 18.07 22.90
N VAL A 26 -50.83 17.37 22.89
CA VAL A 26 -49.52 17.99 22.88
C VAL A 26 -49.24 18.37 21.42
N PRO A 27 -48.89 19.63 21.10
CA PRO A 27 -48.52 19.97 19.75
C PRO A 27 -47.25 19.19 19.42
N LEU A 28 -47.39 18.20 18.54
CA LEU A 28 -46.27 17.60 17.85
C LEU A 28 -45.68 18.73 17.00
N PHE A 29 -44.74 19.48 17.58
CA PHE A 29 -43.76 20.16 16.77
C PHE A 29 -43.03 19.03 16.04
N LEU A 30 -43.55 18.68 14.87
CA LEU A 30 -42.74 18.25 13.75
C LEU A 30 -41.68 19.35 13.59
N LEU A 31 -40.59 19.22 14.34
CA LEU A 31 -39.29 19.56 13.82
C LEU A 31 -39.09 18.59 12.65
N ALA A 32 -39.72 18.91 11.52
CA ALA A 32 -39.07 18.69 10.25
C ALA A 32 -37.74 19.41 10.41
N ALA A 33 -36.72 18.68 10.85
CA ALA A 33 -35.36 19.08 10.67
C ALA A 33 -35.22 19.20 9.15
N SER A 34 -35.50 20.39 8.63
CA SER A 34 -35.07 20.78 7.31
C SER A 34 -33.59 20.41 7.27
N PRO A 35 -33.15 19.56 6.32
CA PRO A 35 -31.76 19.13 6.29
C PRO A 35 -30.95 20.40 6.13
N ARG A 36 -30.28 20.83 7.21
CA ARG A 36 -29.38 21.98 7.15
C ARG A 36 -28.28 21.56 6.18
N THR A 37 -28.33 22.12 4.98
CA THR A 37 -27.27 22.02 3.98
C THR A 37 -26.06 22.77 4.53
N SER A 38 -25.28 22.08 5.35
CA SER A 38 -24.02 22.60 5.84
C SER A 38 -22.97 22.28 4.76
N THR A 39 -22.86 23.15 3.77
CA THR A 39 -21.84 23.01 2.72
C THR A 39 -20.47 23.35 3.31
N VAL A 40 -19.53 22.43 3.16
CA VAL A 40 -18.13 22.66 3.52
C VAL A 40 -17.62 23.85 2.72
N LYS A 41 -17.00 24.83 3.38
CA LYS A 41 -16.43 26.01 2.72
C LYS A 41 -14.96 25.77 2.43
N TYR A 42 -14.59 25.96 1.17
CA TYR A 42 -13.22 25.91 0.69
C TYR A 42 -12.72 27.33 0.40
N THR A 43 -11.50 27.66 0.80
CA THR A 43 -10.90 28.97 0.51
C THR A 43 -9.42 28.82 0.24
N SER A 44 -8.98 29.20 -0.96
CA SER A 44 -7.55 29.22 -1.29
C SER A 44 -6.82 30.31 -0.50
N VAL A 45 -5.66 29.96 0.06
CA VAL A 45 -4.82 30.86 0.86
C VAL A 45 -3.54 31.16 0.07
N PRO A 46 -3.25 32.42 -0.26
CA PRO A 46 -2.03 32.77 -0.97
C PRO A 46 -0.81 32.59 -0.07
N LEU A 47 0.24 31.95 -0.60
CA LEU A 47 1.53 31.85 0.10
C LEU A 47 2.29 33.19 0.07
N SER A 48 2.91 33.55 1.19
CA SER A 48 3.90 34.63 1.27
C SER A 48 5.18 34.29 0.50
N THR A 49 6.00 35.29 0.19
CA THR A 49 7.28 35.08 -0.50
C THR A 49 8.20 34.15 0.28
N GLU A 50 8.30 34.34 1.60
CA GLU A 50 9.14 33.50 2.48
C GLU A 50 8.67 32.04 2.51
N GLN A 51 7.36 31.80 2.57
CA GLN A 51 6.81 30.44 2.49
C GLN A 51 7.12 29.78 1.15
N LYS A 52 7.03 30.52 0.03
CA LYS A 52 7.37 30.00 -1.30
C LYS A 52 8.85 29.65 -1.41
N GLU A 53 9.73 30.49 -0.88
CA GLU A 53 11.18 30.23 -0.85
C GLU A 53 11.51 29.03 0.04
N HIS A 54 10.86 28.91 1.20
CA HIS A 54 11.04 27.75 2.07
C HIS A 54 10.62 26.45 1.38
N LEU A 55 9.44 26.40 0.75
CA LEU A 55 9.01 25.22 -0.01
C LEU A 55 10.02 24.84 -1.10
N LYS A 56 10.53 25.82 -1.84
CA LYS A 56 11.57 25.59 -2.86
C LYS A 56 12.87 25.02 -2.28
N ARG A 57 13.30 25.46 -1.09
CA ARG A 57 14.48 24.88 -0.42
C ARG A 57 14.30 23.41 -0.07
N LEU A 58 13.06 23.01 0.23
CA LEU A 58 12.69 21.62 0.45
C LEU A 58 12.43 20.86 -0.87
N GLY A 59 12.59 21.47 -2.05
CA GLY A 59 12.26 20.83 -3.33
C GLY A 59 10.76 20.72 -3.61
N LEU A 60 9.90 21.32 -2.77
CA LEU A 60 8.45 21.26 -2.89
C LEU A 60 7.89 22.37 -3.80
N THR A 61 6.82 22.05 -4.53
CA THR A 61 6.17 23.00 -5.44
C THR A 61 5.47 24.10 -4.63
N PRO A 62 5.68 25.41 -4.88
CA PRO A 62 5.03 26.49 -4.12
C PRO A 62 3.55 26.69 -4.50
N LYS A 63 2.71 25.72 -4.17
CA LYS A 63 1.26 25.69 -4.42
C LYS A 63 0.47 26.32 -3.27
N ASN A 64 -0.55 27.13 -3.60
CA ASN A 64 -1.44 27.73 -2.61
C ASN A 64 -2.28 26.65 -1.92
N PRO A 65 -2.27 26.55 -0.59
CA PRO A 65 -3.13 25.64 0.14
C PRO A 65 -4.61 26.08 0.12
N VAL A 66 -5.49 25.18 0.55
CA VAL A 66 -6.94 25.37 0.63
C VAL A 66 -7.43 25.12 2.05
N ASN A 67 -8.05 26.11 2.67
CA ASN A 67 -8.70 25.95 3.96
C ASN A 67 -10.06 25.27 3.79
N ILE A 68 -10.28 24.19 4.55
CA ILE A 68 -11.54 23.47 4.69
C ILE A 68 -12.12 23.81 6.06
N THR A 69 -13.35 24.31 6.10
CA THR A 69 -14.05 24.57 7.36
C THR A 69 -15.21 23.60 7.53
N ASP A 70 -15.17 22.82 8.61
CA ASP A 70 -16.29 21.99 9.04
C ASP A 70 -17.45 22.91 9.44
N PRO A 71 -18.62 22.78 8.79
CA PRO A 71 -19.73 23.68 9.01
C PRO A 71 -20.54 23.36 10.28
N LEU A 72 -20.34 22.20 10.92
CA LEU A 72 -20.97 21.79 12.18
C LEU A 72 -20.13 22.20 13.38
N THR A 73 -18.82 22.00 13.32
CA THR A 73 -17.90 22.29 14.44
C THR A 73 -17.22 23.66 14.32
N GLY A 74 -17.17 24.23 13.11
CA GLY A 74 -16.39 25.43 12.82
C GLY A 74 -14.88 25.18 12.77
N ALA A 75 -14.42 23.93 12.91
CA ALA A 75 -13.01 23.59 12.84
C ALA A 75 -12.47 23.82 11.43
N THR A 76 -11.32 24.47 11.31
CA THR A 76 -10.64 24.72 10.03
C THR A 76 -9.39 23.85 9.92
N ARG A 77 -9.22 23.19 8.79
CA ARG A 77 -8.00 22.46 8.41
C ARG A 77 -7.47 23.00 7.09
N THR A 78 -6.17 23.20 6.99
CA THR A 78 -5.51 23.63 5.76
C THR A 78 -5.04 22.40 4.98
N ILE A 79 -5.37 22.35 3.69
CA ILE A 79 -4.95 21.31 2.75
C ILE A 79 -3.89 21.85 1.82
N HIS A 80 -2.72 21.23 1.83
CA HIS A 80 -1.53 21.62 1.10
C HIS A 80 -1.37 20.88 -0.24
N GLY A 81 -2.04 19.74 -0.40
CA GLY A 81 -1.86 18.83 -1.51
C GLY A 81 -0.59 18.02 -1.38
N ARG A 82 -0.18 17.64 -0.15
CA ARG A 82 1.07 16.90 0.10
C ARG A 82 0.94 15.90 1.24
N PHE A 83 1.71 14.82 1.21
CA PHE A 83 1.80 13.90 2.34
C PHE A 83 3.18 13.26 2.47
N VAL A 84 3.57 12.91 3.69
CA VAL A 84 4.81 12.16 3.95
C VAL A 84 4.54 10.67 3.82
N HIS A 85 5.49 9.92 3.27
CA HIS A 85 5.55 8.47 3.34
C HIS A 85 6.86 8.05 4.01
N ILE A 86 6.75 7.37 5.15
CA ILE A 86 7.87 6.93 5.98
C ILE A 86 7.65 5.49 6.46
N THR A 87 8.70 4.68 6.51
CA THR A 87 8.58 3.23 6.75
C THR A 87 9.84 2.63 7.36
N ASP A 88 9.71 1.43 7.93
CA ASP A 88 10.82 0.53 8.27
C ASP A 88 11.89 1.26 9.10
N MET A 89 11.47 1.78 10.26
CA MET A 89 12.39 2.50 11.16
C MET A 89 13.28 1.55 11.94
N HIS A 90 12.80 0.34 12.26
CA HIS A 90 13.52 -0.69 13.01
C HIS A 90 14.37 -0.14 14.18
N PRO A 91 13.75 0.56 15.15
CA PRO A 91 14.45 1.02 16.34
C PRO A 91 15.07 -0.16 17.10
N ASP A 92 16.35 -0.01 17.40
CA ASP A 92 17.14 -0.93 18.21
C ASP A 92 17.66 -0.23 19.48
N SER A 93 17.03 -0.58 20.60
CA SER A 93 17.41 -0.11 21.93
C SER A 93 18.74 -0.71 22.45
N HIS A 94 19.29 -1.72 21.77
CA HIS A 94 20.55 -2.36 22.15
C HIS A 94 21.76 -1.81 21.39
N TYR A 95 21.53 -1.02 20.33
CA TYR A 95 22.57 -0.37 19.55
C TYR A 95 23.51 0.45 20.45
N LYS A 96 24.82 0.28 20.23
CA LYS A 96 25.86 1.04 20.90
C LYS A 96 26.83 1.61 19.87
N PRO A 97 26.97 2.94 19.75
CA PRO A 97 28.02 3.53 18.93
C PRO A 97 29.42 3.03 19.33
N GLY A 98 30.29 2.82 18.35
CA GLY A 98 31.65 2.30 18.53
C GLY A 98 31.71 0.81 18.86
N SER A 99 30.67 0.04 18.57
CA SER A 99 30.63 -1.41 18.71
C SER A 99 30.92 -2.13 17.38
N LEU A 100 30.96 -3.46 17.40
CA LEU A 100 31.24 -4.27 16.21
C LEU A 100 29.97 -4.51 15.40
N HIS A 101 30.02 -4.27 14.08
CA HIS A 101 28.91 -4.56 13.16
C HIS A 101 28.52 -6.04 13.15
N ASP A 102 29.50 -6.95 13.18
CA ASP A 102 29.27 -8.40 13.22
C ASP A 102 28.61 -8.90 14.52
N GLU A 103 28.53 -8.05 15.55
CA GLU A 103 27.83 -8.30 16.81
C GLU A 103 26.54 -7.47 16.89
N MET A 104 25.90 -7.23 15.74
CA MET A 104 24.67 -6.46 15.54
C MET A 104 24.73 -5.04 16.10
N CYS A 105 25.94 -4.47 16.22
CA CYS A 105 26.17 -3.21 16.91
C CYS A 105 25.74 -3.18 18.39
N HIS A 106 25.66 -4.33 19.07
CA HIS A 106 25.26 -4.40 20.48
C HIS A 106 26.43 -4.49 21.46
N SER A 107 27.61 -4.95 20.99
CA SER A 107 28.74 -5.26 21.86
C SER A 107 30.11 -5.23 21.16
N GLY A 108 31.17 -5.38 21.97
CA GLY A 108 32.55 -5.27 21.48
C GLY A 108 33.00 -3.84 21.25
N LYS A 109 34.22 -3.68 20.74
CA LYS A 109 34.80 -2.39 20.35
C LYS A 109 35.04 -2.42 18.85
N GLY A 110 34.34 -1.57 18.13
CA GLY A 110 34.41 -1.44 16.67
C GLY A 110 34.24 0.02 16.26
N GLU A 111 33.62 0.22 15.09
CA GLU A 111 33.55 1.51 14.40
C GLU A 111 32.11 1.91 14.07
N SER A 112 31.12 1.29 14.72
CA SER A 112 29.72 1.60 14.45
C SER A 112 29.41 3.08 14.71
N GLY A 113 28.74 3.71 13.73
CA GLY A 113 28.42 5.12 13.73
C GLY A 113 27.47 5.52 14.85
N LYS A 114 27.33 6.83 15.04
CA LYS A 114 26.37 7.38 16.02
C LYS A 114 24.93 7.14 15.56
N TYR A 115 24.69 7.35 14.26
CA TYR A 115 23.38 7.26 13.63
C TYR A 115 23.19 5.96 12.83
N GLY A 116 24.03 4.95 13.06
CA GLY A 116 24.08 3.75 12.21
C GLY A 116 24.97 3.94 10.98
N ASP A 117 25.19 2.87 10.23
CA ASP A 117 26.05 2.87 9.05
C ASP A 117 25.37 2.11 7.91
N ALA A 118 25.21 2.79 6.76
CA ALA A 118 24.63 2.18 5.57
C ALA A 118 25.41 0.94 5.14
N ILE A 119 24.70 -0.12 4.72
CA ILE A 119 25.25 -1.36 4.14
C ILE A 119 26.01 -2.24 5.17
N LEU A 120 26.16 -1.83 6.43
CA LEU A 120 26.93 -2.59 7.43
C LEU A 120 26.06 -3.49 8.34
N GLY A 121 24.74 -3.47 8.15
CA GLY A 121 23.86 -4.54 8.62
C GLY A 121 23.34 -4.45 10.06
N CYS A 122 23.48 -3.29 10.70
CA CYS A 122 22.83 -3.02 11.97
C CYS A 122 21.46 -2.37 11.78
N ASP A 123 20.58 -2.53 12.77
CA ASP A 123 19.31 -1.80 12.83
C ASP A 123 19.52 -0.36 13.33
N SER A 124 18.45 0.44 13.35
CA SER A 124 18.53 1.86 13.66
C SER A 124 18.81 2.10 15.14
N PRO A 125 19.85 2.88 15.50
CA PRO A 125 19.93 3.44 16.84
C PRO A 125 18.68 4.29 17.12
N MET A 126 18.21 4.30 18.37
CA MET A 126 17.10 5.17 18.78
C MET A 126 17.35 6.64 18.39
N GLU A 127 18.60 7.09 18.46
CA GLU A 127 18.97 8.47 18.12
C GLU A 127 18.75 8.79 16.63
N LEU A 128 18.94 7.84 15.71
CA LEU A 128 18.58 8.03 14.30
C LEU A 128 17.06 8.22 14.17
N VAL A 129 16.27 7.36 14.81
CA VAL A 129 14.81 7.38 14.72
C VAL A 129 14.22 8.68 15.28
N GLU A 130 14.70 9.10 16.45
CA GLU A 130 14.29 10.35 17.11
C GLU A 130 14.62 11.58 16.26
N GLU A 131 15.85 11.70 15.76
CA GLU A 131 16.28 12.83 14.94
C GLU A 131 15.60 12.85 13.56
N THR A 132 15.29 11.68 12.97
CA THR A 132 14.48 11.60 11.75
C THR A 132 13.06 12.12 11.98
N ILE A 133 12.40 11.70 13.07
CA ILE A 133 11.06 12.17 13.42
C ILE A 133 11.06 13.68 13.69
N ASP A 134 12.09 14.18 14.37
CA ASP A 134 12.26 15.60 14.66
C ASP A 134 12.50 16.42 13.38
N TRP A 135 13.34 15.92 12.46
CA TRP A 135 13.54 16.55 11.17
C TRP A 135 12.24 16.65 10.36
N VAL A 136 11.43 15.57 10.32
CA VAL A 136 10.11 15.60 9.65
C VAL A 136 9.17 16.59 10.34
N ALA A 137 9.18 16.64 11.67
CA ALA A 137 8.34 17.58 12.42
C ALA A 137 8.72 19.04 12.12
N ASP A 138 10.00 19.38 12.17
CA ASP A 138 10.49 20.75 12.01
C ASP A 138 10.35 21.24 10.57
N ASN A 139 10.53 20.36 9.59
CA ASN A 139 10.56 20.73 8.18
C ASN A 139 9.23 20.54 7.47
N LEU A 140 8.41 19.55 7.82
CA LEU A 140 7.29 19.11 6.99
C LEU A 140 5.91 19.19 7.66
N LYS A 141 5.81 19.10 9.00
CA LYS A 141 4.53 18.99 9.73
C LYS A 141 3.45 19.98 9.28
N ASP A 142 3.78 21.26 9.16
CA ASP A 142 2.82 22.33 8.80
C ASP A 142 2.68 22.53 7.27
N LYS A 143 3.15 21.57 6.47
CA LYS A 143 3.19 21.64 5.00
C LYS A 143 2.56 20.41 4.34
N VAL A 144 2.10 19.45 5.14
CA VAL A 144 1.56 18.17 4.72
C VAL A 144 0.18 17.92 5.32
N ASP A 145 -0.61 17.14 4.62
CA ASP A 145 -2.00 16.87 4.97
C ASP A 145 -2.13 15.65 5.86
N PHE A 146 -1.27 14.65 5.69
CA PHE A 146 -1.23 13.41 6.47
C PHE A 146 0.15 12.75 6.33
N ILE A 147 0.38 11.71 7.14
CA ILE A 147 1.61 10.92 7.13
C ILE A 147 1.23 9.45 6.96
N VAL A 148 1.69 8.82 5.89
CA VAL A 148 1.60 7.37 5.69
C VAL A 148 2.80 6.74 6.39
N TRP A 149 2.53 5.91 7.39
CA TRP A 149 3.55 5.24 8.21
C TRP A 149 3.38 3.73 8.12
N THR A 150 4.21 3.08 7.30
CA THR A 150 3.97 1.67 6.91
C THR A 150 4.62 0.63 7.81
N GLY A 151 4.83 0.92 9.10
CA GLY A 151 5.18 -0.08 10.11
C GLY A 151 6.66 -0.46 10.17
N ASP A 152 6.93 -1.61 10.79
CA ASP A 152 8.24 -2.13 11.17
C ASP A 152 8.96 -1.22 12.19
N ASN A 153 8.33 -1.16 13.36
CA ASN A 153 8.71 -0.38 14.53
C ASN A 153 9.52 -1.20 15.54
N MET A 154 10.11 -2.31 15.11
CA MET A 154 10.96 -3.13 15.94
C MET A 154 12.13 -3.64 15.10
N ARG A 155 13.32 -3.65 15.70
CA ARG A 155 14.51 -4.29 15.12
C ARG A 155 14.23 -5.73 14.66
N HIS A 156 15.07 -6.20 13.75
CA HIS A 156 15.08 -7.57 13.30
C HIS A 156 15.42 -8.54 14.44
N ASP A 157 15.01 -9.80 14.28
CA ASP A 157 15.25 -10.87 15.25
C ASP A 157 16.51 -11.68 14.90
N ASN A 158 17.63 -10.98 14.66
CA ASN A 158 18.90 -11.57 14.23
C ASN A 158 19.95 -11.71 15.36
N ASP A 159 19.69 -11.16 16.56
CA ASP A 159 20.55 -11.34 17.73
C ASP A 159 20.01 -12.36 18.73
N ARG A 160 20.71 -13.49 18.84
CA ARG A 160 20.38 -14.57 19.79
C ARG A 160 20.68 -14.22 21.26
N LYS A 161 21.53 -13.24 21.53
CA LYS A 161 21.83 -12.76 22.89
C LYS A 161 20.71 -11.85 23.41
N HIS A 162 20.03 -11.16 22.49
CA HIS A 162 18.91 -10.27 22.74
C HIS A 162 17.71 -10.66 21.85
N PRO A 163 17.08 -11.83 22.07
CA PRO A 163 15.96 -12.28 21.25
C PRO A 163 14.77 -11.32 21.37
N ARG A 164 14.04 -11.14 20.27
CA ARG A 164 12.81 -10.33 20.27
C ARG A 164 11.71 -11.08 21.04
N THR A 165 11.06 -10.40 21.99
CA THR A 165 9.95 -10.96 22.76
C THR A 165 8.64 -10.24 22.44
N GLU A 166 7.51 -10.92 22.59
CA GLU A 166 6.18 -10.32 22.40
C GLU A 166 6.01 -9.02 23.20
N LEU A 167 6.46 -9.00 24.45
CA LEU A 167 6.42 -7.79 25.30
C LEU A 167 7.26 -6.66 24.72
N SER A 168 8.53 -6.91 24.37
CA SER A 168 9.41 -5.87 23.81
C SER A 168 8.88 -5.28 22.49
N ILE A 169 8.17 -6.08 21.69
CA ILE A 169 7.56 -5.62 20.43
C ILE A 169 6.43 -4.64 20.73
N PHE A 170 5.55 -4.96 21.68
CA PHE A 170 4.46 -4.08 22.08
C PHE A 170 4.99 -2.80 22.74
N GLU A 171 5.99 -2.91 23.61
CA GLU A 171 6.62 -1.76 24.25
C GLU A 171 7.24 -0.81 23.22
N MET A 172 7.99 -1.33 22.25
CA MET A 172 8.58 -0.50 21.21
C MET A 172 7.52 0.11 20.28
N ASN A 173 6.49 -0.64 19.90
CA ASN A 173 5.36 -0.09 19.14
C ASN A 173 4.62 1.01 19.91
N GLU A 174 4.47 0.89 21.23
CA GLU A 174 3.91 1.93 22.09
C GLU A 174 4.81 3.18 22.16
N ILE A 175 6.13 3.01 22.28
CA ILE A 175 7.10 4.12 22.24
C ILE A 175 6.99 4.88 20.92
N MET A 176 7.02 4.16 19.80
CA MET A 176 6.93 4.75 18.46
C MET A 176 5.59 5.44 18.23
N ALA A 177 4.47 4.80 18.63
CA ALA A 177 3.14 5.38 18.52
C ALA A 177 3.00 6.67 19.35
N ASN A 178 3.53 6.70 20.57
CA ASN A 178 3.49 7.90 21.40
C ASN A 178 4.38 9.01 20.81
N MET A 179 5.58 8.69 20.34
CA MET A 179 6.47 9.66 19.70
C MET A 179 5.82 10.30 18.46
N MET A 180 5.23 9.48 17.59
CA MET A 180 4.50 9.94 16.41
C MET A 180 3.28 10.79 16.79
N HIS A 181 2.52 10.39 17.81
CA HIS A 181 1.35 11.14 18.27
C HIS A 181 1.72 12.48 18.90
N ASP A 182 2.75 12.52 19.74
CA ASP A 182 3.19 13.73 20.44
C ASP A 182 3.70 14.79 19.44
N LYS A 183 4.38 14.34 18.38
CA LYS A 183 4.91 15.22 17.33
C LYS A 183 3.85 15.63 16.31
N PHE A 184 2.98 14.70 15.88
CA PHE A 184 2.09 14.91 14.72
C PHE A 184 0.58 14.83 15.01
N GLY A 185 0.18 14.55 16.24
CA GLY A 185 -1.23 14.36 16.60
C GLY A 185 -1.84 13.16 15.87
N THR A 186 -2.91 13.39 15.11
CA THR A 186 -3.64 12.34 14.36
C THR A 186 -3.31 12.32 12.87
N LEU A 187 -2.27 13.03 12.43
CA LEU A 187 -1.81 13.01 11.03
C LEU A 187 -1.26 11.63 10.59
N PRO A 188 -0.58 10.83 11.45
CA PRO A 188 -0.08 9.52 11.08
C PRO A 188 -1.20 8.50 10.85
N ILE A 189 -1.05 7.73 9.78
CA ILE A 189 -1.92 6.61 9.38
C ILE A 189 -1.05 5.35 9.37
N PRO A 190 -0.99 4.63 10.50
CA PRO A 190 -0.11 3.46 10.64
C PRO A 190 -0.60 2.26 9.81
N SER A 191 0.35 1.45 9.34
CA SER A 191 0.13 0.07 8.87
C SER A 191 0.98 -0.90 9.68
N LEU A 192 0.53 -2.15 9.78
CA LEU A 192 1.22 -3.19 10.56
C LEU A 192 2.36 -3.83 9.77
N GLY A 193 3.57 -3.79 10.33
CA GLY A 193 4.75 -4.43 9.79
C GLY A 193 4.91 -5.90 10.18
N ASN A 194 5.78 -6.63 9.49
CA ASN A 194 6.02 -8.05 9.76
C ASN A 194 6.99 -8.27 10.94
N ASN A 195 7.80 -7.26 11.28
CA ASN A 195 8.59 -7.22 12.51
C ASN A 195 7.82 -6.65 13.72
N ASP A 196 6.58 -6.22 13.53
CA ASP A 196 5.70 -5.74 14.60
C ASP A 196 4.89 -6.86 15.29
N VAL A 197 5.09 -8.11 14.89
CA VAL A 197 4.26 -9.24 15.34
C VAL A 197 5.10 -10.38 15.92
N PHE A 198 4.51 -11.15 16.83
CA PHE A 198 5.15 -12.31 17.46
C PHE A 198 4.28 -13.57 17.35
N PRO A 199 4.83 -14.71 16.92
CA PRO A 199 6.13 -14.89 16.25
C PRO A 199 6.26 -14.05 14.98
N HIS A 200 7.50 -13.89 14.47
CA HIS A 200 7.76 -13.12 13.23
C HIS A 200 6.82 -13.55 12.09
N ASN A 201 6.28 -12.57 11.34
CA ASN A 201 5.27 -12.72 10.27
C ASN A 201 3.88 -13.23 10.68
N LEU A 202 3.71 -13.80 11.88
CA LEU A 202 2.47 -14.46 12.27
C LEU A 202 1.48 -13.47 12.88
N PHE A 203 0.43 -13.17 12.12
CA PHE A 203 -0.71 -12.40 12.61
C PHE A 203 -2.04 -13.08 12.26
N ALA A 204 -2.86 -13.33 13.27
CA ALA A 204 -4.16 -14.00 13.13
C ALA A 204 -5.31 -12.98 13.15
N PRO A 205 -6.45 -13.27 12.50
CA PRO A 205 -7.70 -12.56 12.73
C PRO A 205 -8.07 -12.53 14.21
N GLY A 206 -8.51 -11.35 14.66
CA GLY A 206 -8.93 -11.09 16.02
C GLY A 206 -10.27 -11.74 16.38
N PRO A 207 -10.63 -11.73 17.68
CA PRO A 207 -9.85 -11.13 18.77
C PRO A 207 -8.68 -12.03 19.21
N THR A 208 -7.46 -11.46 19.28
CA THR A 208 -6.26 -12.12 19.83
C THR A 208 -5.56 -11.21 20.83
N LEU A 209 -4.53 -11.71 21.51
CA LEU A 209 -3.65 -10.85 22.33
C LEU A 209 -3.06 -9.73 21.47
N GLN A 210 -2.48 -10.07 20.32
CA GLN A 210 -1.85 -9.10 19.41
C GLN A 210 -2.84 -8.02 18.96
N THR A 211 -4.03 -8.38 18.47
CA THR A 211 -5.01 -7.37 18.01
C THR A 211 -5.47 -6.45 19.15
N ARG A 212 -5.62 -6.99 20.36
CA ARG A 212 -5.99 -6.19 21.55
C ARG A 212 -4.88 -5.25 22.01
N GLU A 213 -3.61 -5.66 21.91
CA GLU A 213 -2.51 -4.75 22.27
C GLU A 213 -2.35 -3.66 21.20
N PHE A 214 -2.41 -3.98 19.91
CA PHE A 214 -2.42 -2.96 18.85
C PHE A 214 -3.63 -2.03 18.93
N PHE A 215 -4.79 -2.51 19.37
CA PHE A 215 -5.94 -1.66 19.70
C PHE A 215 -5.55 -0.58 20.72
N LYS A 216 -4.86 -0.94 21.81
CA LYS A 216 -4.44 0.04 22.82
C LYS A 216 -3.40 1.02 22.28
N VAL A 217 -2.44 0.51 21.52
CA VAL A 217 -1.33 1.30 20.95
C VAL A 217 -1.85 2.31 19.92
N TRP A 218 -2.78 1.92 19.04
CA TRP A 218 -3.22 2.76 17.93
C TRP A 218 -4.55 3.46 18.09
N GLN A 219 -5.34 3.24 19.15
CA GLN A 219 -6.67 3.86 19.33
C GLN A 219 -6.71 5.39 19.15
N LYS A 220 -5.58 6.09 19.34
CA LYS A 220 -5.47 7.55 19.11
C LYS A 220 -5.44 7.94 17.62
N PHE A 221 -5.03 7.03 16.74
CA PHE A 221 -4.99 7.21 15.28
C PHE A 221 -6.25 6.67 14.60
N ILE A 222 -6.88 5.65 15.17
CA ILE A 222 -8.04 4.98 14.56
C ILE A 222 -9.31 5.79 14.79
N PRO A 223 -10.10 6.11 13.74
CA PRO A 223 -11.41 6.73 13.94
C PRO A 223 -12.31 5.85 14.81
N GLN A 224 -13.01 6.46 15.77
CA GLN A 224 -13.74 5.75 16.81
C GLN A 224 -14.74 4.71 16.27
N LEU A 225 -15.42 5.00 15.16
CA LEU A 225 -16.40 4.11 14.52
C LEU A 225 -15.79 2.82 13.96
N GLN A 226 -14.47 2.78 13.78
CA GLN A 226 -13.75 1.65 13.18
C GLN A 226 -13.03 0.80 14.24
N LEU A 227 -13.05 1.19 15.51
CA LEU A 227 -12.32 0.52 16.58
C LEU A 227 -12.72 -0.96 16.72
N HIS A 228 -13.98 -1.31 16.49
CA HIS A 228 -14.43 -2.71 16.51
C HIS A 228 -13.79 -3.53 15.38
N ILE A 229 -13.92 -3.05 14.14
CA ILE A 229 -13.32 -3.68 12.94
C ILE A 229 -11.79 -3.75 13.08
N PHE A 230 -11.17 -2.68 13.57
CA PHE A 230 -9.73 -2.63 13.80
C PHE A 230 -9.28 -3.71 14.79
N ASN A 231 -10.02 -3.93 15.89
CA ASN A 231 -9.71 -4.99 16.85
C ASN A 231 -9.85 -6.42 16.25
N SER A 232 -10.60 -6.57 15.16
CA SER A 232 -10.79 -7.83 14.46
C SER A 232 -9.74 -8.10 13.37
N GLY A 233 -9.18 -7.07 12.73
CA GLY A 233 -8.32 -7.26 11.56
C GLY A 233 -7.08 -6.39 11.44
N ALA A 234 -6.91 -5.41 12.33
CA ALA A 234 -5.88 -4.38 12.27
C ALA A 234 -5.84 -3.63 10.92
N TYR A 235 -7.01 -3.40 10.32
CA TYR A 235 -7.20 -2.59 9.12
C TYR A 235 -8.30 -1.55 9.37
N PHE A 236 -8.17 -0.38 8.73
CA PHE A 236 -9.08 0.76 8.88
C PHE A 236 -8.86 1.75 7.73
N PHE A 237 -9.65 2.83 7.72
CA PHE A 237 -9.34 4.01 6.90
C PHE A 237 -9.43 5.31 7.69
N GLN A 238 -8.73 6.34 7.23
CA GLN A 238 -8.93 7.71 7.70
C GLN A 238 -9.29 8.62 6.52
N GLU A 239 -10.29 9.47 6.71
CA GLU A 239 -10.59 10.54 5.77
C GLU A 239 -9.57 11.67 5.95
N VAL A 240 -8.71 11.84 4.97
CA VAL A 240 -7.71 12.92 4.96
C VAL A 240 -8.30 14.21 4.40
N ILE A 241 -9.31 14.09 3.53
CA ILE A 241 -10.19 15.17 3.12
C ILE A 241 -11.64 14.66 3.25
N PRO A 242 -12.46 15.24 4.16
CA PRO A 242 -13.79 14.72 4.48
C PRO A 242 -14.69 14.52 3.25
N ASN A 243 -15.25 13.32 3.10
CA ASN A 243 -16.07 12.85 2.00
C ASN A 243 -15.44 12.99 0.60
N GLN A 244 -14.11 13.12 0.50
CA GLN A 244 -13.41 13.31 -0.78
C GLN A 244 -12.23 12.36 -0.98
N LEU A 245 -11.31 12.31 -0.01
CA LEU A 245 -10.08 11.51 -0.09
C LEU A 245 -9.86 10.79 1.23
N ALA A 246 -9.63 9.47 1.15
CA ALA A 246 -9.28 8.64 2.28
C ALA A 246 -7.99 7.83 2.02
N VAL A 247 -7.37 7.38 3.10
CA VAL A 247 -6.26 6.42 3.06
C VAL A 247 -6.72 5.16 3.78
N LEU A 248 -6.65 4.02 3.10
CA LEU A 248 -7.04 2.71 3.62
C LEU A 248 -5.78 1.96 4.04
N SER A 249 -5.59 1.79 5.34
CA SER A 249 -4.54 0.94 5.91
C SER A 249 -5.03 -0.50 5.97
N ILE A 250 -4.44 -1.35 5.12
CA ILE A 250 -4.77 -2.77 5.02
C ILE A 250 -3.70 -3.60 5.71
N ASN A 251 -4.14 -4.68 6.39
CA ASN A 251 -3.22 -5.61 7.02
C ASN A 251 -2.65 -6.58 5.98
N THR A 252 -1.50 -6.26 5.43
CA THR A 252 -0.84 -7.05 4.36
C THR A 252 -0.35 -8.41 4.85
N LEU A 253 -0.20 -8.62 6.16
CA LEU A 253 0.14 -9.95 6.71
C LEU A 253 -0.94 -11.00 6.42
N TYR A 254 -2.19 -10.58 6.14
CA TYR A 254 -3.26 -11.49 5.72
C TYR A 254 -3.17 -11.93 4.26
N LEU A 255 -2.26 -11.32 3.49
CA LEU A 255 -1.99 -11.65 2.09
C LEU A 255 -0.57 -12.23 1.90
N PHE A 256 0.27 -12.12 2.93
CA PHE A 256 1.69 -12.42 2.90
C PHE A 256 1.95 -13.93 3.00
N GLN A 257 2.68 -14.49 2.04
CA GLN A 257 2.94 -15.94 1.97
C GLN A 257 3.82 -16.46 3.12
N SER A 258 4.60 -15.58 3.77
CA SER A 258 5.41 -15.97 4.94
C SER A 258 4.63 -15.92 6.26
N ASN A 259 3.37 -15.47 6.25
CA ASN A 259 2.47 -15.68 7.39
C ASN A 259 1.94 -17.12 7.34
N PRO A 260 2.27 -18.00 8.30
CA PRO A 260 1.88 -19.41 8.27
C PRO A 260 0.36 -19.65 8.38
N LEU A 261 -0.44 -18.60 8.62
CA LEU A 261 -1.90 -18.67 8.64
C LEU A 261 -2.53 -18.36 7.27
N VAL A 262 -1.72 -17.97 6.28
CA VAL A 262 -2.16 -17.68 4.92
C VAL A 262 -1.92 -18.90 4.04
N ASP A 263 -2.92 -19.76 3.96
CA ASP A 263 -2.93 -20.89 3.01
C ASP A 263 -3.49 -20.49 1.64
N SER A 264 -4.43 -19.56 1.63
CA SER A 264 -5.07 -18.97 0.45
C SER A 264 -5.85 -17.71 0.86
N CYS A 265 -6.54 -17.06 -0.07
CA CYS A 265 -7.50 -15.98 0.13
C CYS A 265 -8.91 -16.35 -0.32
N ASP A 266 -9.18 -17.64 -0.57
CA ASP A 266 -10.42 -18.13 -1.18
C ASP A 266 -11.39 -18.74 -0.18
N ARG A 267 -10.92 -19.23 0.97
CA ARG A 267 -11.77 -19.87 1.99
C ARG A 267 -12.17 -18.86 3.05
N LYS A 268 -13.38 -18.96 3.59
CA LYS A 268 -13.89 -18.02 4.61
C LYS A 268 -13.00 -17.85 5.84
N LYS A 269 -12.35 -18.95 6.26
CA LYS A 269 -11.45 -18.98 7.42
C LYS A 269 -10.11 -18.30 7.15
N ASP A 270 -9.77 -18.10 5.89
CA ASP A 270 -8.49 -17.50 5.55
C ASP A 270 -8.49 -16.01 5.93
N PRO A 271 -7.41 -15.50 6.56
CA PRO A 271 -7.33 -14.10 6.96
C PRO A 271 -7.58 -13.12 5.79
N GLY A 272 -7.04 -13.44 4.62
CA GLY A 272 -7.20 -12.62 3.43
C GLY A 272 -8.64 -12.60 2.87
N TYR A 273 -9.42 -13.66 3.07
CA TYR A 273 -10.85 -13.65 2.73
C TYR A 273 -11.59 -12.57 3.53
N LYS A 274 -11.37 -12.53 4.86
CA LYS A 274 -11.99 -11.54 5.75
C LYS A 274 -11.56 -10.11 5.37
N LEU A 275 -10.29 -9.91 5.04
CA LEU A 275 -9.79 -8.63 4.55
C LEU A 275 -10.50 -8.20 3.27
N PHE A 276 -10.59 -9.07 2.26
CA PHE A 276 -11.26 -8.73 0.99
C PHE A 276 -12.77 -8.51 1.16
N LEU A 277 -13.41 -9.20 2.11
CA LEU A 277 -14.82 -8.98 2.42
C LEU A 277 -15.04 -7.55 2.97
N TRP A 278 -14.23 -7.12 3.94
CA TRP A 278 -14.27 -5.75 4.46
C TRP A 278 -13.91 -4.73 3.38
N LEU A 279 -12.75 -4.90 2.73
CA LEU A 279 -12.23 -3.99 1.71
C LEU A 279 -13.26 -3.79 0.59
N GLY A 280 -13.92 -4.88 0.18
CA GLY A 280 -14.91 -4.84 -0.87
C GLY A 280 -16.17 -4.07 -0.50
N ASN A 281 -16.59 -4.06 0.77
CA ASN A 281 -17.71 -3.24 1.22
C ASN A 281 -17.32 -1.76 1.35
N VAL A 282 -16.12 -1.48 1.88
CA VAL A 282 -15.57 -0.11 1.98
C VAL A 282 -15.42 0.52 0.60
N LEU A 283 -14.76 -0.15 -0.35
CA LEU A 283 -14.54 0.40 -1.68
C LEU A 283 -15.86 0.65 -2.45
N LYS A 284 -16.88 -0.21 -2.28
CA LYS A 284 -18.21 0.01 -2.87
C LYS A 284 -18.86 1.28 -2.33
N GLU A 285 -18.76 1.52 -1.03
CA GLU A 285 -19.29 2.73 -0.41
C GLU A 285 -18.48 3.97 -0.83
N MET A 286 -17.15 3.87 -0.90
CA MET A 286 -16.29 4.95 -1.40
C MET A 286 -16.64 5.34 -2.85
N ARG A 287 -16.88 4.34 -3.73
CA ARG A 287 -17.36 4.58 -5.10
C ARG A 287 -18.71 5.30 -5.10
N LYS A 288 -19.67 4.84 -4.29
CA LYS A 288 -21.01 5.45 -4.18
C LYS A 288 -20.92 6.92 -3.73
N ARG A 289 -19.97 7.23 -2.85
CA ARG A 289 -19.64 8.60 -2.39
C ARG A 289 -18.80 9.40 -3.39
N LYS A 290 -18.33 8.79 -4.47
CA LYS A 290 -17.35 9.34 -5.43
C LYS A 290 -15.99 9.71 -4.80
N MET A 291 -15.68 9.14 -3.65
CA MET A 291 -14.41 9.35 -2.95
C MET A 291 -13.27 8.66 -3.69
N LYS A 292 -12.06 9.18 -3.47
CA LYS A 292 -10.81 8.58 -3.92
C LYS A 292 -10.05 8.00 -2.75
N VAL A 293 -9.24 6.98 -3.01
CA VAL A 293 -8.50 6.30 -1.96
C VAL A 293 -7.07 5.96 -2.33
N TRP A 294 -6.16 6.14 -1.39
CA TRP A 294 -4.87 5.45 -1.39
C TRP A 294 -4.98 4.14 -0.62
N LEU A 295 -4.36 3.09 -1.13
CA LEU A 295 -4.12 1.87 -0.35
C LEU A 295 -2.74 1.96 0.29
N THR A 296 -2.64 1.64 1.58
CA THR A 296 -1.37 1.55 2.28
C THR A 296 -1.30 0.26 3.09
N GLY A 297 -0.09 -0.27 3.22
CA GLY A 297 0.22 -1.49 3.95
C GLY A 297 1.73 -1.65 4.05
N HIS A 298 2.22 -2.68 4.75
CA HIS A 298 3.66 -2.85 4.89
C HIS A 298 4.27 -3.64 3.73
N VAL A 299 3.89 -4.92 3.60
CA VAL A 299 4.44 -5.83 2.58
C VAL A 299 3.84 -5.51 1.21
N PRO A 300 4.66 -5.22 0.18
CA PRO A 300 4.13 -4.84 -1.12
C PRO A 300 3.56 -6.04 -1.90
N PRO A 301 2.45 -5.86 -2.64
CA PRO A 301 1.87 -6.86 -3.51
C PRO A 301 2.79 -7.18 -4.70
N ASN A 302 3.32 -8.40 -4.74
CA ASN A 302 4.03 -8.99 -5.87
C ASN A 302 4.09 -10.52 -5.71
N ALA A 303 4.62 -11.21 -6.72
CA ALA A 303 4.72 -12.67 -6.71
C ALA A 303 5.78 -13.22 -5.72
N LYS A 304 6.70 -12.38 -5.23
CA LYS A 304 7.67 -12.72 -4.19
C LYS A 304 7.06 -12.68 -2.78
N ASN A 305 5.99 -11.93 -2.59
CA ASN A 305 5.48 -11.61 -1.26
C ASN A 305 4.11 -12.21 -1.00
N TYR A 306 3.18 -12.07 -1.93
CA TYR A 306 1.80 -12.49 -1.67
C TYR A 306 1.58 -13.93 -2.11
N ASP A 307 0.66 -14.63 -1.43
CA ASP A 307 0.13 -15.87 -1.96
C ASP A 307 -0.59 -15.61 -3.31
N ILE A 308 -0.51 -16.55 -4.27
CA ILE A 308 -1.07 -16.35 -5.62
C ILE A 308 -2.57 -16.07 -5.60
N SER A 309 -3.31 -16.71 -4.70
CA SER A 309 -4.75 -16.51 -4.59
C SER A 309 -5.09 -15.11 -4.06
N CYS A 310 -4.22 -14.58 -3.20
CA CYS A 310 -4.31 -13.25 -2.65
C CYS A 310 -3.91 -12.20 -3.68
N LEU A 311 -2.79 -12.40 -4.39
CA LEU A 311 -2.29 -11.46 -5.40
C LEU A 311 -3.28 -11.28 -6.55
N ARG A 312 -3.84 -12.36 -7.10
CA ARG A 312 -4.83 -12.24 -8.19
C ARG A 312 -6.10 -11.50 -7.76
N LYS A 313 -6.57 -11.73 -6.52
CA LYS A 313 -7.72 -10.99 -5.96
C LYS A 313 -7.39 -9.53 -5.74
N TYR A 314 -6.20 -9.23 -5.20
CA TYR A 314 -5.72 -7.87 -5.02
C TYR A 314 -5.71 -7.11 -6.36
N ILE A 315 -5.11 -7.70 -7.40
CA ILE A 315 -5.04 -7.10 -8.75
C ILE A 315 -6.44 -6.91 -9.34
N ALA A 316 -7.35 -7.87 -9.15
CA ALA A 316 -8.73 -7.73 -9.60
C ALA A 316 -9.42 -6.53 -8.91
N TRP A 317 -9.26 -6.36 -7.60
CA TRP A 317 -9.83 -5.23 -6.87
C TRP A 317 -9.24 -3.89 -7.33
N THR A 318 -7.91 -3.78 -7.49
CA THR A 318 -7.29 -2.55 -7.97
C THR A 318 -7.73 -2.22 -9.40
N HIS A 319 -7.85 -3.24 -10.26
CA HIS A 319 -8.33 -3.05 -11.63
C HIS A 319 -9.80 -2.60 -11.66
N GLU A 320 -10.71 -3.31 -11.00
CA GLU A 320 -12.13 -2.98 -11.05
C GLU A 320 -12.49 -1.70 -10.30
N PHE A 321 -11.60 -1.19 -9.42
CA PHE A 321 -11.76 0.07 -8.69
C PHE A 321 -10.78 1.15 -9.11
N ARG A 322 -10.29 1.09 -10.35
CA ARG A 322 -9.46 2.13 -10.99
C ARG A 322 -10.10 3.51 -11.12
N ASP A 323 -11.41 3.63 -10.89
CA ASP A 323 -12.15 4.90 -10.74
C ASP A 323 -11.99 5.52 -9.34
N VAL A 324 -11.65 4.72 -8.33
CA VAL A 324 -11.59 5.08 -6.90
C VAL A 324 -10.17 5.05 -6.36
N ILE A 325 -9.43 3.98 -6.62
CA ILE A 325 -8.07 3.74 -6.10
C ILE A 325 -7.06 4.56 -6.90
N VAL A 326 -6.29 5.39 -6.21
CA VAL A 326 -5.23 6.24 -6.79
C VAL A 326 -3.96 5.44 -7.04
N GLY A 327 -3.56 4.62 -6.06
CA GLY A 327 -2.35 3.80 -6.08
C GLY A 327 -2.11 3.10 -4.75
N GLY A 328 -1.02 2.35 -4.66
CA GLY A 328 -0.58 1.67 -3.43
C GLY A 328 0.74 2.21 -2.87
N LEU A 329 0.86 2.29 -1.54
CA LEU A 329 2.01 2.81 -0.80
C LEU A 329 2.51 1.77 0.23
N TYR A 330 3.74 1.29 0.07
CA TYR A 330 4.32 0.18 0.84
C TYR A 330 5.80 0.38 1.21
N GLY A 331 6.30 -0.47 2.10
CA GLY A 331 7.70 -0.51 2.56
C GLY A 331 8.30 -1.92 2.45
N HIS A 332 8.82 -2.47 3.56
CA HIS A 332 9.32 -3.84 3.74
C HIS A 332 10.61 -4.19 3.00
N MET A 333 10.75 -3.79 1.73
CA MET A 333 11.85 -4.24 0.88
C MET A 333 13.17 -3.53 1.18
N ASN A 334 13.11 -2.42 1.93
CA ASN A 334 14.21 -1.50 2.22
C ASN A 334 14.93 -0.98 0.96
N ILE A 335 14.20 -0.87 -0.16
CA ILE A 335 14.70 -0.36 -1.45
C ILE A 335 13.63 0.47 -2.15
N ASP A 336 14.02 1.56 -2.78
CA ASP A 336 13.11 2.45 -3.50
C ASP A 336 12.81 1.94 -4.93
N HIS A 337 11.59 1.47 -5.16
CA HIS A 337 11.18 1.00 -6.49
C HIS A 337 9.65 0.97 -6.65
N PHE A 338 9.18 0.50 -7.81
CA PHE A 338 7.77 0.35 -8.08
C PHE A 338 7.47 -0.95 -8.84
N ILE A 339 6.22 -1.43 -8.76
CA ILE A 339 5.80 -2.70 -9.37
C ILE A 339 4.52 -2.49 -10.18
N PRO A 340 4.54 -2.69 -11.50
CA PRO A 340 3.34 -2.69 -12.32
C PRO A 340 2.62 -4.04 -12.22
N LEU A 341 1.38 -4.02 -11.73
CA LEU A 341 0.53 -5.20 -11.63
C LEU A 341 -0.39 -5.31 -12.84
N ASP A 342 -0.32 -6.44 -13.56
CA ASP A 342 -1.06 -6.67 -14.81
C ASP A 342 -2.40 -7.39 -14.56
N SER A 343 -3.51 -6.71 -14.85
CA SER A 343 -4.84 -7.29 -14.66
C SER A 343 -5.13 -8.44 -15.62
N VAL A 344 -4.55 -8.45 -16.83
CA VAL A 344 -4.73 -9.55 -17.79
C VAL A 344 -4.13 -10.84 -17.23
N GLN A 345 -2.94 -10.76 -16.61
CA GLN A 345 -2.29 -11.91 -15.99
C GLN A 345 -3.13 -12.45 -14.82
N ALA A 346 -3.64 -11.56 -13.96
CA ALA A 346 -4.50 -11.95 -12.85
C ALA A 346 -5.81 -12.62 -13.31
N TYR A 347 -6.49 -12.07 -14.33
CA TYR A 347 -7.72 -12.66 -14.85
C TYR A 347 -7.50 -13.97 -15.59
N LYS A 348 -6.39 -14.13 -16.33
CA LYS A 348 -6.00 -15.41 -16.93
C LYS A 348 -5.77 -16.47 -15.84
N SER A 349 -5.05 -16.13 -14.77
CA SER A 349 -4.86 -17.01 -13.60
C SER A 349 -6.18 -17.39 -12.92
N LEU A 350 -7.08 -16.41 -12.69
CA LEU A 350 -8.42 -16.66 -12.14
C LEU A 350 -9.24 -17.62 -13.01
N GLN A 351 -9.22 -17.41 -14.33
CA GLN A 351 -9.95 -18.25 -15.28
C GLN A 351 -9.40 -19.69 -15.33
N LYS A 352 -8.09 -19.88 -15.16
CA LYS A 352 -7.47 -21.21 -15.02
C LYS A 352 -7.93 -21.92 -13.76
N LYS A 353 -7.97 -21.24 -12.61
CA LYS A 353 -8.43 -21.84 -11.34
C LYS A 353 -9.92 -22.15 -11.35
N PHE A 354 -10.76 -21.17 -11.63
CA PHE A 354 -12.22 -21.35 -11.58
C PHE A 354 -12.78 -21.58 -12.98
N LYS A 355 -12.44 -22.73 -13.60
CA LYS A 355 -12.84 -23.11 -14.97
C LYS A 355 -14.35 -23.02 -15.25
N ASN A 356 -15.18 -23.18 -14.21
CA ASN A 356 -16.64 -23.14 -14.30
C ASN A 356 -17.22 -21.72 -14.10
N GLU A 357 -16.40 -20.77 -13.66
CA GLU A 357 -16.76 -19.36 -13.58
C GLU A 357 -16.28 -18.66 -14.85
N LYS A 358 -17.11 -17.78 -15.39
CA LYS A 358 -16.71 -16.92 -16.49
C LYS A 358 -16.25 -15.59 -15.91
N PHE A 359 -14.95 -15.39 -15.87
CA PHE A 359 -14.41 -14.04 -15.68
C PHE A 359 -14.41 -13.38 -17.04
N ASP A 360 -15.44 -12.59 -17.29
CA ASP A 360 -15.55 -11.81 -18.51
C ASP A 360 -14.54 -10.66 -18.44
N PHE A 361 -13.39 -10.83 -19.08
CA PHE A 361 -12.35 -9.82 -19.19
C PHE A 361 -11.88 -9.79 -20.65
N SER A 362 -12.63 -9.08 -21.49
CA SER A 362 -12.45 -9.01 -22.94
C SER A 362 -12.05 -7.60 -23.41
N THR A 363 -11.17 -6.92 -22.68
CA THR A 363 -10.96 -5.47 -22.88
C THR A 363 -9.67 -5.10 -23.61
N PHE A 364 -8.71 -6.00 -23.78
CA PHE A 364 -7.38 -5.62 -24.29
C PHE A 364 -6.84 -6.45 -25.46
N ASP A 365 -7.37 -7.66 -25.70
CA ASP A 365 -6.85 -8.57 -26.74
C ASP A 365 -7.71 -8.57 -28.04
N ASP A 366 -8.97 -8.10 -27.99
CA ASP A 366 -9.91 -8.20 -29.12
C ASP A 366 -9.70 -7.17 -30.25
N ASP A 367 -8.93 -6.10 -30.00
CA ASP A 367 -8.70 -4.99 -30.95
C ASP A 367 -7.32 -5.05 -31.68
N ILE A 368 -6.59 -6.17 -31.59
CA ILE A 368 -5.21 -6.28 -32.10
C ILE A 368 -5.19 -6.94 -33.48
N SER A 369 -4.59 -6.29 -34.48
CA SER A 369 -4.34 -6.89 -35.79
C SER A 369 -3.28 -8.00 -35.70
N ALA A 370 -3.40 -9.04 -36.55
CA ALA A 370 -2.46 -10.17 -36.59
C ALA A 370 -0.98 -9.78 -36.86
N GLU A 371 -0.72 -8.54 -37.26
CA GLU A 371 0.61 -7.98 -37.54
C GLU A 371 1.31 -7.40 -36.29
N GLU A 372 0.60 -7.21 -35.16
CA GLU A 372 1.14 -6.61 -33.90
C GLU A 372 1.24 -7.61 -32.73
N VAL A 373 1.26 -8.91 -33.04
CA VAL A 373 1.58 -9.96 -32.06
C VAL A 373 3.00 -9.71 -31.56
N ASP A 374 3.18 -9.60 -30.24
CA ASP A 374 4.55 -9.54 -29.71
C ASP A 374 5.20 -10.90 -30.03
N ASP A 375 6.36 -10.89 -30.68
CA ASP A 375 7.12 -12.11 -31.00
C ASP A 375 7.54 -12.93 -29.76
N ILE A 376 7.36 -12.36 -28.56
CA ILE A 376 7.66 -12.97 -27.26
C ILE A 376 6.33 -13.41 -26.61
N PRO A 377 6.21 -14.68 -26.16
CA PRO A 377 5.04 -15.15 -25.43
C PRO A 377 4.72 -14.25 -24.22
N ASP A 378 3.43 -14.04 -23.98
CA ASP A 378 2.98 -13.36 -22.77
C ASP A 378 3.36 -14.19 -21.54
N LEU A 379 4.03 -13.54 -20.58
CA LEU A 379 4.35 -14.14 -19.31
C LEU A 379 3.09 -14.22 -18.44
N GLU A 380 2.83 -15.40 -17.87
CA GLU A 380 1.65 -15.64 -17.03
C GLU A 380 1.93 -15.33 -15.56
N LEU A 381 0.88 -15.12 -14.75
CA LEU A 381 1.08 -14.84 -13.32
C LEU A 381 1.86 -15.96 -12.62
N GLU A 382 1.58 -17.22 -12.96
CA GLU A 382 2.29 -18.38 -12.40
C GLU A 382 3.79 -18.40 -12.77
N ASP A 383 4.17 -17.85 -13.93
CA ASP A 383 5.57 -17.76 -14.33
C ASP A 383 6.34 -16.72 -13.51
N LEU A 384 5.68 -15.67 -13.02
CA LEU A 384 6.29 -14.72 -12.08
C LEU A 384 6.71 -15.42 -10.78
N TYR A 385 5.87 -16.30 -10.23
CA TYR A 385 6.22 -17.07 -9.03
C TYR A 385 7.44 -17.96 -9.25
N LYS A 386 7.57 -18.57 -10.44
CA LYS A 386 8.77 -19.35 -10.80
C LYS A 386 10.02 -18.47 -10.85
N ILE A 387 9.94 -17.28 -11.45
CA ILE A 387 11.08 -16.35 -11.53
C ILE A 387 11.55 -15.93 -10.14
N PHE A 388 10.62 -15.61 -9.24
CA PHE A 388 10.95 -15.20 -7.87
C PHE A 388 11.13 -16.36 -6.90
N ASN A 389 11.23 -17.61 -7.40
CA ASN A 389 11.35 -18.83 -6.61
C ASN A 389 10.36 -18.91 -5.44
N SER A 390 9.11 -18.46 -5.69
CA SER A 390 8.06 -18.36 -4.68
C SER A 390 7.10 -19.54 -4.79
N PRO A 391 6.74 -20.17 -3.66
CA PRO A 391 5.90 -21.35 -3.69
C PRO A 391 4.46 -21.01 -4.09
N ILE A 392 3.81 -21.94 -4.80
CA ILE A 392 2.36 -21.94 -5.00
C ILE A 392 1.81 -23.15 -4.24
N TYR A 393 1.37 -22.92 -3.00
CA TYR A 393 0.77 -23.97 -2.17
C TYR A 393 -0.75 -23.95 -2.33
N ASN A 394 -1.37 -25.14 -2.34
CA ASN A 394 -2.83 -25.30 -2.27
C ASN A 394 -3.64 -24.54 -3.35
N ASP A 395 -3.05 -24.27 -4.53
CA ASP A 395 -3.75 -23.73 -5.69
C ASP A 395 -3.99 -24.85 -6.72
N ASP A 396 -5.25 -25.22 -6.97
CA ASP A 396 -5.66 -26.34 -7.84
C ASP A 396 -5.32 -26.14 -9.35
N ALA A 397 -4.66 -25.04 -9.72
CA ALA A 397 -4.26 -24.70 -11.08
C ALA A 397 -2.88 -25.29 -11.39
N ASP A 398 -2.84 -26.58 -11.77
CA ASP A 398 -1.63 -27.37 -12.03
C ASP A 398 -0.55 -27.17 -10.95
N SER A 399 -0.73 -27.84 -9.81
CA SER A 399 0.26 -27.95 -8.74
C SER A 399 1.48 -28.78 -9.19
N GLU A 400 2.17 -28.36 -10.25
CA GLU A 400 3.45 -28.91 -10.67
C GLU A 400 4.59 -28.05 -10.15
N LEU A 401 5.45 -28.72 -9.36
CA LEU A 401 6.81 -28.40 -8.97
C LEU A 401 6.94 -27.49 -7.73
N GLY A 402 7.77 -27.81 -6.74
CA GLY A 402 8.97 -28.65 -6.76
C GLY A 402 10.13 -27.76 -6.37
N PHE A 403 10.61 -27.90 -5.13
CA PHE A 403 11.68 -27.10 -4.54
C PHE A 403 12.86 -26.92 -5.49
N ASN A 404 13.12 -25.70 -5.95
CA ASN A 404 14.43 -25.33 -6.44
C ASN A 404 15.18 -24.67 -5.27
N PHE A 405 16.02 -25.46 -4.62
CA PHE A 405 16.86 -25.07 -3.47
C PHE A 405 18.03 -24.14 -3.88
N ASP A 406 17.84 -23.28 -4.87
CA ASP A 406 18.83 -22.27 -5.22
C ASP A 406 18.59 -21.01 -4.38
N PHE A 407 19.23 -20.97 -3.21
CA PHE A 407 19.19 -19.82 -2.31
C PHE A 407 19.94 -18.59 -2.85
N SER A 408 20.61 -18.70 -4.01
CA SER A 408 21.43 -17.61 -4.56
C SER A 408 20.64 -16.36 -4.97
N ASN A 409 19.33 -16.48 -5.23
CA ASN A 409 18.47 -15.37 -5.64
C ASN A 409 17.57 -14.81 -4.51
N ASN A 410 17.77 -15.26 -3.25
CA ASN A 410 16.94 -14.82 -2.14
C ASN A 410 17.51 -13.54 -1.51
N VAL A 411 16.88 -12.41 -1.86
CA VAL A 411 17.03 -11.15 -1.12
C VAL A 411 16.82 -11.42 0.37
N ARG A 412 17.82 -11.06 1.19
CA ARG A 412 17.64 -11.01 2.63
C ARG A 412 16.85 -9.75 2.98
N ILE A 413 15.65 -9.97 3.50
CA ILE A 413 14.80 -8.95 4.14
C ILE A 413 14.87 -9.14 5.68
N GLU A 414 15.85 -9.92 6.14
CA GLU A 414 16.18 -10.10 7.55
C GLU A 414 17.39 -9.21 7.85
N GLY A 415 17.46 -8.66 9.06
CA GLY A 415 18.53 -7.73 9.45
C GLY A 415 19.92 -8.32 9.25
N GLY A 416 20.89 -7.46 8.98
CA GLY A 416 22.24 -7.85 8.57
C GLY A 416 22.67 -7.14 7.30
N ILE A 417 23.88 -7.46 6.81
CA ILE A 417 24.44 -6.84 5.61
C ILE A 417 23.54 -7.16 4.41
N PRO A 418 23.05 -6.15 3.65
CA PRO A 418 22.23 -6.39 2.47
C PRO A 418 23.00 -7.22 1.44
N SER A 419 22.30 -8.16 0.81
CA SER A 419 22.86 -9.04 -0.21
C SER A 419 21.77 -9.46 -1.20
N GLY A 420 22.15 -9.66 -2.46
CA GLY A 420 21.25 -10.14 -3.52
C GLY A 420 20.28 -9.07 -4.07
N LYS A 421 20.45 -7.80 -3.68
CA LYS A 421 19.47 -6.73 -3.99
C LYS A 421 19.58 -6.23 -5.43
N VAL A 422 20.77 -6.28 -6.05
CA VAL A 422 20.95 -5.94 -7.48
C VAL A 422 20.31 -7.04 -8.34
N GLU A 423 20.55 -8.31 -8.03
CA GLU A 423 19.99 -9.49 -8.73
C GLU A 423 18.47 -9.47 -8.69
N TYR A 424 17.90 -9.04 -7.55
CA TYR A 424 16.47 -8.87 -7.42
C TYR A 424 15.92 -7.79 -8.34
N LEU A 425 16.59 -6.63 -8.43
CA LEU A 425 16.17 -5.57 -9.33
C LEU A 425 16.32 -5.98 -10.79
N GLU A 426 17.34 -6.76 -11.14
CA GLU A 426 17.45 -7.37 -12.47
C GLU A 426 16.33 -8.37 -12.74
N SER A 427 16.00 -9.22 -11.77
CA SER A 427 14.86 -10.15 -11.87
C SER A 427 13.53 -9.39 -12.03
N LEU A 428 13.36 -8.28 -11.32
CA LEU A 428 12.20 -7.40 -11.42
C LEU A 428 12.15 -6.69 -12.77
N ARG A 429 13.28 -6.17 -13.25
CA ARG A 429 13.45 -5.55 -14.56
C ARG A 429 13.08 -6.54 -15.67
N GLU A 430 13.53 -7.79 -15.54
CA GLU A 430 13.23 -8.85 -16.50
C GLU A 430 11.76 -9.29 -16.46
N ALA A 431 11.21 -9.49 -15.26
CA ALA A 431 9.88 -10.08 -15.05
C ALA A 431 8.76 -9.06 -15.27
N TYR A 432 8.91 -7.85 -14.74
CA TYR A 432 7.88 -6.82 -14.79
C TYR A 432 8.16 -5.79 -15.90
N TYR A 433 9.29 -5.08 -15.84
CA TYR A 433 9.54 -3.91 -16.70
C TYR A 433 9.64 -4.27 -18.18
N ALA A 434 10.43 -5.28 -18.53
CA ALA A 434 10.60 -5.75 -19.91
C ALA A 434 9.31 -6.34 -20.51
N ASN A 435 8.37 -6.79 -19.67
CA ASN A 435 7.10 -7.36 -20.07
C ASN A 435 5.93 -6.36 -20.11
N VAL A 436 6.15 -5.11 -19.67
CA VAL A 436 5.16 -4.05 -19.83
C VAL A 436 4.78 -3.91 -21.30
N LYS A 437 3.47 -3.97 -21.56
CA LYS A 437 2.95 -3.90 -22.92
C LYS A 437 3.03 -2.47 -23.47
N GLY A 438 3.03 -2.39 -24.80
CA GLY A 438 2.91 -1.11 -25.50
C GLY A 438 1.58 -0.42 -25.20
N ILE A 439 1.48 0.87 -25.56
CA ILE A 439 0.33 1.73 -25.26
C ILE A 439 -0.99 1.09 -25.69
N LYS A 440 -1.08 0.55 -26.91
CA LYS A 440 -2.30 -0.09 -27.43
C LYS A 440 -2.80 -1.25 -26.56
N LYS A 441 -1.89 -2.14 -26.15
CA LYS A 441 -2.19 -3.34 -25.34
C LYS A 441 -2.32 -3.06 -23.84
N SER A 442 -2.00 -1.84 -23.41
CA SER A 442 -2.12 -1.39 -22.03
C SER A 442 -3.46 -0.71 -21.75
N GLY A 443 -4.26 -0.44 -22.78
CA GLY A 443 -5.43 0.43 -22.69
C GLY A 443 -5.06 1.89 -22.94
N LYS A 444 -6.06 2.71 -23.30
CA LYS A 444 -5.84 4.09 -23.76
C LYS A 444 -5.11 4.96 -22.72
N ASN A 445 -5.40 4.72 -21.45
CA ASN A 445 -4.80 5.40 -20.30
C ASN A 445 -4.02 4.41 -19.42
N SER A 446 -3.51 3.31 -20.02
CA SER A 446 -2.78 2.27 -19.30
C SER A 446 -3.59 1.51 -18.23
N GLU A 447 -4.92 1.47 -18.36
CA GLU A 447 -5.86 0.88 -17.39
C GLU A 447 -5.77 -0.64 -17.21
N ARG A 448 -4.93 -1.32 -18.01
CA ARG A 448 -4.51 -2.71 -17.78
C ARG A 448 -3.70 -2.88 -16.49
N TYR A 449 -2.97 -1.84 -16.08
CA TYR A 449 -2.03 -1.93 -14.98
C TYR A 449 -2.50 -1.13 -13.75
N SER A 450 -1.99 -1.50 -12.59
CA SER A 450 -1.95 -0.64 -11.39
C SER A 450 -0.52 -0.56 -10.88
N ILE A 451 -0.16 0.54 -10.21
CA ILE A 451 1.21 0.78 -9.73
C ILE A 451 1.27 0.66 -8.22
N VAL A 452 2.27 -0.08 -7.76
CA VAL A 452 2.64 -0.29 -6.37
C VAL A 452 3.92 0.47 -6.12
N HIS A 453 3.92 1.38 -5.15
CA HIS A 453 5.12 2.14 -4.81
C HIS A 453 5.72 1.57 -3.54
N VAL A 454 7.02 1.24 -3.60
CA VAL A 454 7.81 0.77 -2.47
C VAL A 454 8.81 1.85 -2.13
N THR A 455 8.72 2.40 -0.91
CA THR A 455 9.56 3.51 -0.50
C THR A 455 10.84 3.04 0.19
N ALA A 456 11.88 3.87 0.12
CA ALA A 456 13.09 3.71 0.93
C ALA A 456 12.79 3.70 2.42
N SER A 457 13.58 2.94 3.18
CA SER A 457 13.43 2.76 4.63
C SER A 457 14.26 3.76 5.43
N VAL A 458 13.90 3.97 6.70
CA VAL A 458 14.76 4.71 7.65
C VAL A 458 15.87 3.83 8.21
N VAL A 459 15.65 2.52 8.36
CA VAL A 459 16.70 1.59 8.80
C VAL A 459 17.94 1.67 7.90
N PRO A 460 19.16 1.68 8.46
CA PRO A 460 20.40 1.86 7.70
C PRO A 460 20.83 0.61 6.91
N THR A 461 19.87 -0.08 6.28
CA THR A 461 20.16 -1.06 5.22
C THR A 461 20.93 -0.35 4.09
N PHE A 462 20.45 0.83 3.70
CA PHE A 462 21.14 1.83 2.88
C PHE A 462 21.20 3.16 3.66
N ASN A 463 21.30 4.30 2.98
CA ASN A 463 21.04 5.56 3.68
C ASN A 463 19.55 5.66 4.06
N PRO A 464 19.21 6.26 5.21
CA PRO A 464 17.83 6.50 5.61
C PRO A 464 17.10 7.38 4.60
N GLY A 465 15.88 7.01 4.22
CA GLY A 465 15.04 7.75 3.27
C GLY A 465 13.70 8.21 3.83
N VAL A 466 13.23 9.38 3.37
CA VAL A 466 11.88 9.91 3.64
C VAL A 466 11.30 10.47 2.35
N ARG A 467 10.03 10.22 2.05
CA ARG A 467 9.39 10.70 0.81
C ARG A 467 8.26 11.69 1.09
N VAL A 468 8.14 12.72 0.26
CA VAL A 468 6.98 13.63 0.25
C VAL A 468 6.31 13.61 -1.12
N TRP A 469 5.06 13.18 -1.16
CA TRP A 469 4.22 13.19 -2.34
C TRP A 469 3.49 14.51 -2.48
N GLU A 470 3.32 14.99 -3.72
CA GLU A 470 2.47 16.13 -4.07
C GLU A 470 1.30 15.66 -4.95
N TYR A 471 0.10 16.19 -4.69
CA TYR A 471 -1.11 15.84 -5.42
C TYR A 471 -1.99 17.06 -5.77
N ASN A 472 -2.81 16.88 -6.80
CA ASN A 472 -3.64 17.94 -7.33
C ASN A 472 -4.78 18.31 -6.36
N ILE A 473 -4.87 19.60 -6.01
CA ILE A 473 -5.95 20.18 -5.18
C ILE A 473 -6.62 21.38 -5.85
N THR A 474 -6.33 21.64 -7.13
CA THR A 474 -6.73 22.87 -7.83
C THR A 474 -8.25 23.04 -7.86
N GLU A 475 -8.98 21.95 -8.10
CA GLU A 475 -10.44 21.93 -8.23
C GLU A 475 -11.14 21.68 -6.88
N LEU A 476 -10.40 21.67 -5.76
CA LEU A 476 -10.97 21.34 -4.45
C LEU A 476 -12.04 22.34 -4.00
N CYS A 477 -11.95 23.59 -4.47
CA CYS A 477 -12.94 24.63 -4.16
C CYS A 477 -14.26 24.48 -4.92
N ASP A 478 -14.29 23.68 -5.99
CA ASP A 478 -15.42 23.58 -6.92
C ASP A 478 -16.26 22.31 -6.67
N ILE A 479 -15.93 21.52 -5.64
CA ILE A 479 -16.60 20.25 -5.38
C ILE A 479 -17.96 20.46 -4.69
N GLU A 480 -18.97 19.82 -5.24
CA GLU A 480 -20.26 19.65 -4.58
C GLU A 480 -20.20 18.49 -3.57
N THR A 481 -20.54 18.77 -2.31
CA THR A 481 -20.72 17.72 -1.30
C THR A 481 -22.00 16.93 -1.56
N LEU A 482 -21.86 15.63 -1.84
CA LEU A 482 -22.99 14.71 -1.96
C LEU A 482 -23.60 14.42 -0.58
N GLN A 483 -24.93 14.37 -0.50
CA GLN A 483 -25.61 13.81 0.66
C GLN A 483 -25.60 12.29 0.56
N VAL A 484 -24.91 11.65 1.49
CA VAL A 484 -24.79 10.20 1.57
C VAL A 484 -25.12 9.76 3.01
N GLU A 485 -25.37 8.47 3.21
CA GLU A 485 -25.58 7.89 4.53
C GLU A 485 -24.43 8.25 5.49
N SER A 486 -24.72 8.28 6.80
CA SER A 486 -23.67 8.53 7.79
C SER A 486 -22.68 7.36 7.84
N TRP A 487 -21.45 7.61 8.30
CA TRP A 487 -20.51 6.51 8.55
C TRP A 487 -20.99 5.60 9.69
N ASP A 488 -21.75 6.13 10.65
CA ASP A 488 -22.39 5.34 11.72
C ASP A 488 -23.32 4.26 11.14
N ASP A 489 -24.20 4.66 10.22
CA ASP A 489 -25.15 3.74 9.55
C ASP A 489 -24.40 2.69 8.71
N PHE A 490 -23.33 3.13 8.03
CA PHE A 490 -22.49 2.25 7.23
C PHE A 490 -21.79 1.18 8.08
N PHE A 491 -21.13 1.57 9.17
CA PHE A 491 -20.39 0.62 10.01
C PHE A 491 -21.32 -0.31 10.79
N THR A 492 -22.46 0.18 11.26
CA THR A 492 -23.52 -0.68 11.86
C THR A 492 -23.96 -1.78 10.89
N ARG A 493 -24.09 -1.44 9.60
CA ARG A 493 -24.45 -2.42 8.56
C ARG A 493 -23.29 -3.38 8.24
N ILE A 494 -22.06 -2.89 8.18
CA ILE A 494 -20.90 -3.74 7.93
C ILE A 494 -20.70 -4.76 9.04
N ASP A 495 -20.78 -4.35 10.30
CA ASP A 495 -20.61 -5.27 11.44
C ASP A 495 -21.61 -6.43 11.33
N GLY A 496 -22.89 -6.13 11.05
CA GLY A 496 -23.89 -7.16 10.81
C GLY A 496 -23.64 -8.05 9.57
N ILE A 497 -22.97 -7.54 8.53
CA ILE A 497 -22.58 -8.34 7.36
C ILE A 497 -21.42 -9.29 7.70
N LEU A 498 -20.43 -8.80 8.44
CA LEU A 498 -19.25 -9.56 8.82
C LEU A 498 -19.63 -10.67 9.82
N ASP A 499 -20.43 -10.34 10.84
CA ASP A 499 -20.94 -11.29 11.84
C ASP A 499 -21.75 -12.41 11.17
N ALA A 500 -22.66 -12.05 10.25
CA ALA A 500 -23.48 -13.03 9.55
C ALA A 500 -22.68 -13.92 8.59
N ASP A 501 -21.55 -13.44 8.05
CA ASP A 501 -20.67 -14.25 7.20
C ASP A 501 -19.88 -15.26 8.04
N ASP A 502 -19.37 -14.83 9.21
CA ASP A 502 -18.67 -15.66 10.19
C ASP A 502 -19.57 -16.76 10.79
N ASP A 503 -20.84 -16.45 11.09
CA ASP A 503 -21.83 -17.41 11.63
C ASP A 503 -22.29 -18.45 10.60
N SER A 504 -22.14 -18.16 9.31
CA SER A 504 -22.60 -19.06 8.26
C SER A 504 -21.61 -20.21 8.07
N GLU A 505 -21.94 -21.39 8.62
CA GLU A 505 -21.13 -22.61 8.52
C GLU A 505 -20.54 -22.80 7.11
N ASP A 506 -19.26 -23.16 7.05
CA ASP A 506 -18.69 -23.77 5.85
C ASP A 506 -19.56 -24.97 5.52
N GLU A 507 -20.44 -24.88 4.52
CA GLU A 507 -21.21 -26.03 4.01
C GLU A 507 -20.22 -27.03 3.39
N GLY A 508 -19.55 -27.78 4.26
CA GLY A 508 -18.81 -28.97 3.93
C GLY A 508 -19.78 -29.95 3.28
N PHE A 509 -19.44 -30.36 2.06
CA PHE A 509 -19.96 -31.57 1.43
C PHE A 509 -21.46 -31.61 1.05
N SER A 510 -22.07 -30.50 0.63
CA SER A 510 -23.38 -30.56 -0.03
C SER A 510 -23.23 -30.55 -1.56
N ILE A 511 -23.25 -31.75 -2.17
CA ILE A 511 -23.03 -32.01 -3.60
C ILE A 511 -24.09 -31.36 -4.53
N PHE A 512 -25.17 -30.77 -3.97
CA PHE A 512 -26.35 -30.37 -4.75
C PHE A 512 -26.87 -28.94 -4.55
N LYS A 513 -26.14 -28.02 -3.91
CA LYS A 513 -26.52 -26.59 -3.91
C LYS A 513 -25.70 -25.80 -4.94
N LYS A 514 -26.39 -24.92 -5.69
CA LYS A 514 -25.74 -23.92 -6.55
C LYS A 514 -24.70 -23.16 -5.71
N LYS A 515 -23.41 -23.23 -6.09
CA LYS A 515 -22.34 -22.43 -5.45
C LYS A 515 -22.80 -20.97 -5.42
N LYS A 516 -22.88 -20.39 -4.22
CA LYS A 516 -23.08 -18.95 -4.06
C LYS A 516 -21.84 -18.25 -4.64
N LYS A 517 -22.05 -17.12 -5.33
CA LYS A 517 -20.96 -16.29 -5.86
C LYS A 517 -20.03 -15.88 -4.71
N ASP A 518 -18.72 -16.10 -4.84
CA ASP A 518 -17.74 -15.65 -3.86
C ASP A 518 -17.81 -14.12 -3.74
N LYS A 519 -18.10 -13.65 -2.52
CA LYS A 519 -18.33 -12.24 -2.19
C LYS A 519 -17.04 -11.43 -2.17
N THR A 520 -15.88 -12.10 -2.13
CA THR A 520 -14.55 -11.47 -2.07
C THR A 520 -14.00 -11.13 -3.44
N PHE A 521 -14.68 -11.50 -4.53
CA PHE A 521 -14.38 -10.97 -5.86
C PHE A 521 -15.04 -9.61 -6.10
N PRO A 522 -14.34 -8.68 -6.77
CA PRO A 522 -14.91 -7.39 -7.10
C PRO A 522 -16.06 -7.53 -8.12
N PRO A 523 -17.10 -6.69 -8.03
CA PRO A 523 -17.97 -6.46 -9.16
C PRO A 523 -17.20 -5.72 -10.26
N LYS A 524 -17.60 -5.89 -11.52
CA LYS A 524 -17.06 -5.12 -12.62
C LYS A 524 -17.25 -3.62 -12.40
N MET A 525 -16.27 -2.83 -12.82
CA MET A 525 -16.39 -1.38 -12.93
C MET A 525 -17.58 -1.07 -13.85
N PRO A 526 -18.48 -0.15 -13.46
CA PRO A 526 -19.57 0.29 -14.34
C PRO A 526 -19.02 0.84 -15.66
N ALA A 527 -19.65 0.50 -16.79
CA ALA A 527 -19.17 0.88 -18.13
C ALA A 527 -19.17 2.41 -18.37
N ASP A 528 -20.02 3.14 -17.65
CA ASP A 528 -20.13 4.60 -17.67
C ASP A 528 -19.21 5.30 -16.64
N ALA A 529 -18.58 4.56 -15.73
CA ALA A 529 -17.65 5.12 -14.77
C ALA A 529 -16.37 5.61 -15.46
N LYS A 530 -15.90 6.78 -15.05
CA LYS A 530 -14.65 7.36 -15.55
C LYS A 530 -13.46 6.86 -14.73
N LEU A 531 -12.30 6.77 -15.36
CA LEU A 531 -11.04 6.44 -14.68
C LEU A 531 -10.70 7.49 -13.61
N GLY A 532 -10.05 7.02 -12.56
CA GLY A 532 -9.67 7.81 -11.40
C GLY A 532 -8.36 8.59 -11.59
N PRO A 533 -7.96 9.33 -10.54
CA PRO A 533 -6.84 10.27 -10.61
C PRO A 533 -5.47 9.62 -10.79
N GLY A 534 -5.34 8.32 -10.53
CA GLY A 534 -4.12 7.57 -10.84
C GLY A 534 -3.89 7.36 -12.34
N TYR A 535 -4.92 7.51 -13.17
CA TYR A 535 -4.86 7.21 -14.62
C TYR A 535 -5.06 8.43 -15.51
N VAL A 536 -5.88 9.38 -15.06
CA VAL A 536 -6.23 10.57 -15.83
C VAL A 536 -6.06 11.79 -14.94
N PRO A 537 -5.29 12.81 -15.38
CA PRO A 537 -5.12 14.06 -14.64
C PRO A 537 -6.46 14.71 -14.29
N GLN A 538 -6.69 14.84 -12.99
CA GLN A 538 -7.87 15.46 -12.38
C GLN A 538 -7.55 15.81 -10.92
N LEU A 539 -8.54 16.25 -10.15
CA LEU A 539 -8.39 16.40 -8.71
C LEU A 539 -7.88 15.11 -8.03
N PHE A 540 -6.92 15.26 -7.12
CA PHE A 540 -6.19 14.20 -6.40
C PHE A 540 -5.21 13.38 -7.24
N THR A 541 -4.96 13.75 -8.50
CA THR A 541 -3.87 13.14 -9.28
C THR A 541 -2.53 13.33 -8.58
N PRO A 542 -1.74 12.27 -8.40
CA PRO A 542 -0.36 12.39 -7.94
C PRO A 542 0.45 13.17 -8.99
N GLU A 543 1.04 14.30 -8.58
CA GLU A 543 1.74 15.21 -9.49
C GLU A 543 3.23 14.84 -9.54
N ARG A 544 3.85 14.62 -8.38
CA ARG A 544 5.28 14.26 -8.23
C ARG A 544 5.56 13.78 -6.82
N TYR A 545 6.77 13.33 -6.56
CA TYR A 545 7.30 13.29 -5.20
C TYR A 545 8.75 13.79 -5.13
N VAL A 546 9.15 14.17 -3.93
CA VAL A 546 10.53 14.45 -3.53
C VAL A 546 10.98 13.32 -2.62
N GLN A 547 12.08 12.65 -2.98
CA GLN A 547 12.77 11.70 -2.15
C GLN A 547 13.90 12.43 -1.41
N TYR A 548 13.92 12.32 -0.09
CA TYR A 548 15.00 12.79 0.75
C TYR A 548 15.83 11.63 1.26
N TYR A 549 17.10 11.87 1.52
CA TYR A 549 18.00 10.92 2.16
C TYR A 549 18.92 11.58 3.19
N LEU A 550 19.41 10.77 4.12
CA LEU A 550 20.42 11.18 5.10
C LEU A 550 21.77 10.53 4.77
N ASP A 551 22.77 11.36 4.47
CA ASP A 551 24.14 10.91 4.22
C ASP A 551 24.83 10.50 5.53
N LEU A 552 24.65 9.23 5.94
CA LEU A 552 25.15 8.71 7.21
C LEU A 552 26.67 8.84 7.35
N ASP A 553 27.42 8.61 6.26
CA ASP A 553 28.88 8.67 6.28
C ASP A 553 29.36 10.09 6.61
N ALA A 554 28.82 11.10 5.92
CA ALA A 554 29.19 12.49 6.16
C ALA A 554 28.73 13.01 7.54
N VAL A 555 27.53 12.61 8.00
CA VAL A 555 27.00 13.03 9.30
C VAL A 555 27.78 12.38 10.45
N ASN A 556 28.10 11.08 10.36
CA ASN A 556 28.90 10.40 11.39
C ASN A 556 30.34 10.93 11.47
N LYS A 557 30.94 11.35 10.35
CA LYS A 557 32.26 12.01 10.33
C LYS A 557 32.24 13.43 10.89
N GLY A 558 31.05 14.04 11.01
CA GLY A 558 30.89 15.44 11.39
C GLY A 558 31.18 16.43 10.24
N ASP A 559 31.28 15.93 9.00
CA ASP A 559 31.44 16.76 7.81
C ASP A 559 30.14 17.53 7.50
N LYS A 560 28.99 16.93 7.86
CA LYS A 560 27.64 17.51 7.75
C LYS A 560 26.92 17.45 9.10
N LYS A 561 25.93 18.33 9.27
CA LYS A 561 24.95 18.22 10.37
C LYS A 561 23.90 17.15 10.01
N PHE A 562 23.22 16.61 11.01
CA PHE A 562 22.05 15.76 10.77
C PHE A 562 20.96 16.59 10.07
N GLU A 563 20.78 16.34 8.78
CA GLU A 563 19.83 17.03 7.91
C GLU A 563 19.55 16.10 6.73
N TYR A 564 18.27 15.89 6.42
CA TYR A 564 17.91 15.17 5.19
C TYR A 564 18.06 16.09 3.99
N GLU A 565 18.74 15.59 2.96
CA GLU A 565 18.99 16.29 1.71
C GLU A 565 18.06 15.73 0.62
N ILE A 566 17.77 16.53 -0.41
CA ILE A 566 17.01 16.04 -1.57
C ILE A 566 17.91 15.06 -2.33
N GLU A 567 17.43 13.83 -2.47
CA GLU A 567 18.09 12.82 -3.31
C GLU A 567 17.69 13.04 -4.78
N TYR A 568 16.39 12.96 -5.06
CA TYR A 568 15.82 13.18 -6.37
C TYR A 568 14.34 13.58 -6.31
N CYS A 569 13.85 14.13 -7.41
CA CYS A 569 12.44 14.35 -7.68
C CYS A 569 12.01 13.60 -8.95
N THR A 570 10.76 13.16 -9.03
CA THR A 570 10.26 12.42 -10.21
C THR A 570 10.31 13.23 -11.52
N ASP A 571 10.26 14.55 -11.44
CA ASP A 571 10.35 15.49 -12.56
C ASP A 571 11.77 16.00 -12.82
N ASP A 572 12.79 15.42 -12.16
CA ASP A 572 14.19 15.75 -12.45
C ASP A 572 14.53 15.46 -13.92
N PRO A 573 15.49 16.19 -14.52
CA PRO A 573 15.79 16.10 -15.95
C PRO A 573 16.18 14.71 -16.47
N PHE A 574 16.56 13.76 -15.60
CA PHE A 574 16.87 12.39 -16.00
C PHE A 574 15.64 11.47 -16.01
N LEU A 575 14.60 11.77 -15.23
CA LEU A 575 13.36 10.99 -15.14
C LEU A 575 12.23 11.61 -15.99
N GLU A 576 12.18 12.94 -16.05
CA GLU A 576 11.23 13.76 -16.84
C GLU A 576 9.76 13.31 -16.75
N MET A 577 9.32 12.84 -15.57
CA MET A 577 7.93 12.46 -15.38
C MET A 577 7.04 13.71 -15.32
N LYS A 578 6.04 13.77 -16.20
CA LYS A 578 5.12 14.93 -16.27
C LYS A 578 4.14 14.99 -15.10
N ASP A 579 3.71 13.81 -14.70
CA ASP A 579 2.89 13.54 -13.54
C ASP A 579 3.24 12.14 -13.03
N SER A 580 2.62 11.72 -11.93
CA SER A 580 2.80 10.38 -11.36
C SER A 580 1.61 9.45 -11.67
N THR A 581 1.01 9.59 -12.86
CA THR A 581 -0.03 8.66 -13.32
C THR A 581 0.55 7.31 -13.74
N VAL A 582 -0.30 6.27 -13.79
CA VAL A 582 0.08 4.92 -14.25
C VAL A 582 0.75 4.96 -15.63
N GLY A 583 0.32 5.84 -16.53
CA GLY A 583 0.89 5.96 -17.87
C GLY A 583 2.38 6.32 -17.87
N GLU A 584 2.78 7.27 -17.02
CA GLU A 584 4.17 7.74 -16.89
C GLU A 584 5.03 6.69 -16.18
N TRP A 585 4.53 6.03 -15.13
CA TRP A 585 5.23 4.90 -14.50
C TRP A 585 5.49 3.75 -15.48
N LEU A 586 4.52 3.42 -16.34
CA LEU A 586 4.71 2.40 -17.37
C LEU A 586 5.65 2.86 -18.48
N LYS A 587 5.75 4.18 -18.75
CA LYS A 587 6.74 4.71 -19.69
C LYS A 587 8.15 4.46 -19.15
N MET A 588 8.40 4.85 -17.90
CA MET A 588 9.66 4.58 -17.22
C MET A 588 9.96 3.07 -17.18
N ALA A 589 9.01 2.22 -16.78
CA ALA A 589 9.21 0.77 -16.78
C ALA A 589 9.57 0.22 -18.17
N ARG A 590 8.94 0.72 -19.24
CA ARG A 590 9.31 0.32 -20.60
C ARG A 590 10.74 0.75 -20.95
N GLU A 591 11.15 1.96 -20.61
CA GLU A 591 12.51 2.47 -20.86
C GLU A 591 13.55 1.64 -20.11
N LEU A 592 13.35 1.41 -18.81
CA LEU A 592 14.22 0.56 -18.01
C LEU A 592 14.29 -0.87 -18.56
N GLY A 593 13.16 -1.45 -18.98
CA GLY A 593 13.07 -2.82 -19.48
C GLY A 593 13.43 -3.03 -20.96
N ASP A 594 13.59 -1.96 -21.74
CA ASP A 594 13.73 -2.07 -23.20
C ASP A 594 15.02 -2.79 -23.64
N PRO A 595 16.21 -2.54 -23.04
CA PRO A 595 17.42 -3.28 -23.38
C PRO A 595 17.24 -4.80 -23.23
N ILE A 596 16.62 -5.24 -22.14
CA ILE A 596 16.31 -6.66 -21.89
C ILE A 596 15.32 -7.19 -22.93
N LYS A 597 14.26 -6.43 -23.24
CA LYS A 597 13.24 -6.81 -24.23
C LYS A 597 13.86 -6.96 -25.63
N ARG A 598 14.72 -6.03 -26.06
CA ARG A 598 15.46 -6.08 -27.34
C ARG A 598 16.35 -7.32 -27.39
N LEU A 599 17.08 -7.62 -26.32
CA LEU A 599 17.93 -8.82 -26.23
C LEU A 599 17.12 -10.12 -26.37
N LYS A 600 15.97 -10.23 -25.70
CA LYS A 600 15.06 -11.38 -25.84
C LYS A 600 14.54 -11.54 -27.26
N LYS A 601 14.11 -10.45 -27.91
CA LYS A 601 13.67 -10.47 -29.32
C LYS A 601 14.78 -10.93 -30.26
N ASN A 602 16.01 -10.46 -30.05
CA ASN A 602 17.16 -10.86 -30.86
C ASN A 602 17.51 -12.35 -30.69
N LYS A 603 17.45 -12.89 -29.45
CA LYS A 603 17.64 -14.33 -29.19
C LYS A 603 16.54 -15.18 -29.86
N ALA A 604 15.27 -14.76 -29.77
CA ALA A 604 14.15 -15.45 -30.40
C ALA A 604 14.25 -15.46 -31.94
N LYS A 605 14.74 -14.37 -32.55
CA LYS A 605 14.98 -14.28 -34.00
C LYS A 605 16.17 -15.14 -34.45
N LYS A 606 17.29 -15.16 -33.70
CA LYS A 606 18.43 -16.05 -33.99
C LYS A 606 18.07 -17.54 -33.89
N GLY A 607 17.11 -17.92 -33.05
CA GLY A 607 16.58 -19.28 -33.00
C GLY A 607 15.66 -19.64 -34.18
N LYS A 608 15.19 -18.66 -34.96
CA LYS A 608 14.30 -18.85 -36.12
C LYS A 608 15.01 -18.69 -37.47
N ASP A 609 16.09 -17.91 -37.55
CA ASP A 609 16.83 -17.63 -38.78
C ASP A 609 18.33 -17.96 -38.67
N GLU A 610 18.75 -19.16 -39.12
CA GLU A 610 20.09 -19.32 -39.68
C GLU A 610 20.11 -18.65 -41.08
N LYS A 611 20.84 -17.53 -41.18
CA LYS A 611 21.14 -16.69 -42.36
C LYS A 611 20.24 -15.47 -42.56
N ARG A 612 20.72 -14.33 -42.07
CA ARG A 612 21.17 -13.18 -42.91
C ARG A 612 21.73 -12.08 -42.00
N GLU A 613 22.99 -11.73 -42.23
CA GLU A 613 23.56 -10.48 -41.74
C GLU A 613 22.89 -9.31 -42.45
N VAL A 614 22.56 -8.27 -41.68
CA VAL A 614 22.41 -6.91 -42.22
C VAL A 614 23.14 -5.98 -41.27
N GLU A 615 24.36 -5.60 -41.69
CA GLU A 615 25.02 -4.38 -41.26
C GLU A 615 24.34 -3.20 -41.96
N GLU A 616 23.59 -2.37 -41.22
CA GLU A 616 23.37 -0.94 -41.50
C GLU A 616 22.36 -0.39 -40.47
N THR A 617 22.74 -0.31 -39.19
CA THR A 617 22.05 0.51 -38.15
C THR A 617 22.81 0.63 -36.82
N LYS A 618 24.13 0.36 -36.76
CA LYS A 618 24.87 0.33 -35.47
C LYS A 618 24.98 1.70 -34.79
N LYS A 619 25.34 2.77 -35.52
CA LYS A 619 25.72 4.06 -34.92
C LYS A 619 24.63 4.85 -34.16
N SER A 620 23.33 4.72 -34.50
CA SER A 620 22.27 5.40 -33.72
C SER A 620 21.67 4.51 -32.64
N LYS A 621 21.98 3.21 -32.67
CA LYS A 621 21.49 2.21 -31.72
C LYS A 621 22.39 2.16 -30.48
N ASP A 622 23.70 2.31 -30.71
CA ASP A 622 24.70 2.36 -29.64
C ASP A 622 24.47 3.54 -28.67
N LEU A 623 24.07 4.73 -29.17
CA LEU A 623 23.82 5.91 -28.33
C LEU A 623 22.55 5.84 -27.48
N ASP A 624 21.50 5.17 -27.98
CA ASP A 624 20.23 4.96 -27.25
C ASP A 624 20.40 3.89 -26.18
N ASP A 625 21.13 2.80 -26.50
CA ASP A 625 21.44 1.74 -25.54
C ASP A 625 22.37 2.27 -24.42
N ASP A 626 23.36 3.12 -24.72
CA ASP A 626 24.21 3.77 -23.71
C ASP A 626 23.42 4.67 -22.75
N PHE A 627 22.43 5.42 -23.26
CA PHE A 627 21.56 6.26 -22.43
C PHE A 627 20.66 5.41 -21.51
N LEU A 628 20.06 4.35 -22.04
CA LEU A 628 19.18 3.47 -21.26
C LEU A 628 19.94 2.69 -20.18
N GLU A 629 21.21 2.38 -20.40
CA GLU A 629 22.06 1.78 -19.38
C GLU A 629 22.43 2.80 -18.29
N GLN A 630 22.77 4.04 -18.66
CA GLN A 630 22.96 5.12 -17.68
C GLN A 630 21.70 5.39 -16.86
N LEU A 631 20.52 5.32 -17.49
CA LEU A 631 19.24 5.46 -16.80
C LEU A 631 19.03 4.31 -15.79
N TRP A 632 19.43 3.09 -16.13
CA TRP A 632 19.38 1.96 -15.22
C TRP A 632 20.37 2.10 -14.05
N GLU A 633 21.61 2.52 -14.32
CA GLU A 633 22.60 2.80 -13.27
C GLU A 633 22.11 3.88 -12.30
N LEU A 634 21.53 4.96 -12.83
CA LEU A 634 20.95 6.02 -12.02
C LEU A 634 19.73 5.53 -11.22
N PHE A 635 18.88 4.70 -11.83
CA PHE A 635 17.76 4.08 -11.13
C PHE A 635 18.24 3.19 -9.97
N LEU A 636 19.31 2.41 -10.16
CA LEU A 636 19.91 1.61 -9.09
C LEU A 636 20.48 2.48 -7.97
N GLN A 637 21.18 3.57 -8.31
CA GLN A 637 21.71 4.52 -7.33
C GLN A 637 20.60 5.04 -6.41
N TYR A 638 19.48 5.51 -6.98
CA TYR A 638 18.32 5.97 -6.19
C TYR A 638 17.62 4.83 -5.46
N THR A 639 17.54 3.65 -6.06
CA THR A 639 16.95 2.46 -5.42
C THR A 639 17.64 2.12 -4.11
N PHE A 640 18.97 2.30 -4.07
CA PHE A 640 19.82 2.08 -2.90
C PHE A 640 20.17 3.36 -2.15
N VAL A 641 19.33 4.38 -2.27
CA VAL A 641 19.37 5.62 -1.48
C VAL A 641 20.75 6.29 -1.51
N SER A 642 21.40 6.31 -2.68
CA SER A 642 22.72 6.91 -2.89
C SER A 642 23.81 6.43 -1.92
N SER A 643 23.72 5.15 -1.50
CA SER A 643 24.69 4.51 -0.60
C SER A 643 25.89 3.90 -1.33
N GLY A 644 25.84 3.83 -2.67
CA GLY A 644 26.86 3.21 -3.52
C GLY A 644 26.89 1.68 -3.41
N TYR A 645 25.77 1.06 -3.01
CA TYR A 645 25.65 -0.39 -2.84
C TYR A 645 25.87 -1.16 -4.16
N GLU A 646 25.33 -0.64 -5.25
CA GLU A 646 25.40 -1.15 -6.61
C GLU A 646 26.84 -1.35 -7.13
N HIS A 647 27.83 -0.75 -6.48
CA HIS A 647 29.24 -0.86 -6.83
C HIS A 647 30.06 -1.77 -5.89
N ARG A 648 29.43 -2.41 -4.90
CA ARG A 648 30.13 -3.17 -3.84
C ARG A 648 30.29 -4.66 -4.12
N GLY A 649 29.62 -5.19 -5.14
CA GLY A 649 29.72 -6.60 -5.55
C GLY A 649 29.16 -7.59 -4.52
N TYR A 650 28.11 -7.20 -3.76
CA TYR A 650 27.40 -8.06 -2.78
C TYR A 650 26.26 -8.88 -3.39
N GLY A 651 26.44 -9.20 -4.66
CA GLY A 651 25.40 -9.55 -5.62
C GLY A 651 25.94 -9.10 -6.96
#